data_AF-A0AA36DT39-F1
#
_entry.id   AF-A0AA36DT39-F1
#
_cell.length_a   1.000
_cell.length_b   1.000
_cell.length_c   1.000
_cell.angle_alpha   90.00
_cell.angle_beta   90.00
_cell.angle_gamma   90.00
#
_symmetry.space_group_name_H-M   'P 1'
#
loop_
_entity.id
_entity.type
_entity.pdbx_description
1 polymer ?
#
loop_
_entity_poly.entity_id
_entity_poly.type
_entity_poly.pdbx_seq_one_letter_code
_entity_poly.pdbx_strand_id
1 'polypeptide(L)'
;MILKNTLGETSTLFLLASEILVSILLYNVTATGMAAAITIDLVVASQREANFLRMIDRKAPLLYEPDVVNQAIRRYETCWLPMQSAHPDLNVIPPLDVHWVWHTHMLSPLHYQEDCEKLCGKVIDHKLLSSDEIQKRYESSVRTWDTYCSPEPYDFLASTASSSTPYKSTCGYDIAAAVQRQRNFNYQISLPHYTSTKFLTEAVKRYIQFLLLKQTYSDQFLTPCYDFDVVWHTHQAHPHAYLRDCTAIFGSLLKHDDTVNDRTKGSKLLKGEALTKKLWTTHFEEPFWRRGCMFRGHNAPAFLGFETQDLSNIAYGDVHVPSIALKDIPVQREQLRLKLSYGNKKVTTFNADLSQKQVTKAGFSLIWQPTEASTSTSIVKFPFERRQAKDLLVELEVFDRMFLQRRDRVRLVGRVSLNQLLPPAQSKSAHNVAEVALRSRGVEPEMSARVSITTSVTLNRELQLIAEDFMEHQLQPDSHLSYLCQCGALNRGGLTPTTTVHIATHSVVDTRDGTKYTVQVVHSAALLLSMILVYGNEQRLLAMAHLIGADSLPSRDQLDSNLQFLPHLSNADERAFVIVNRDGDYAIMKGRWTGFSRKQPADKGQKARPGSPGRLLVDAFNLLKNTVQKIEVPSPEGSTVFVIGDAQARLQGKRIEVRSTNTAEQIASVFCVATLFVLCNPDKIRSRNDTTAIGHQAHKWPLTLACGYGSQIPSNRMLQSRETEGLELTPLMAAMCGPSAVDAAACGFDNWHCDCILAKSRRDLVFPHEEKL
;
A
#
# COMPACT_ATOMS: atom_id res chain seq x y z
N MET A 1 -13.41 -37.36 -75.39
CA MET A 1 -12.19 -36.75 -74.82
C MET A 1 -12.55 -35.78 -73.68
N ILE A 2 -13.38 -36.18 -72.70
CA ILE A 2 -13.60 -35.44 -71.44
C ILE A 2 -13.98 -36.49 -70.38
N LEU A 3 -12.97 -37.16 -69.84
CA LEU A 3 -13.08 -38.12 -68.71
C LEU A 3 -11.85 -38.00 -67.81
N LYS A 4 -11.38 -36.77 -67.63
CA LYS A 4 -10.39 -36.30 -66.66
C LYS A 4 -10.78 -34.86 -66.35
N ASN A 5 -11.50 -34.62 -65.25
CA ASN A 5 -11.51 -33.34 -64.50
C ASN A 5 -12.54 -33.25 -63.36
N THR A 6 -13.28 -34.30 -63.00
CA THR A 6 -14.26 -34.24 -61.89
C THR A 6 -13.88 -35.08 -60.66
N LEU A 7 -12.63 -35.55 -60.55
CA LEU A 7 -12.10 -36.25 -59.37
C LEU A 7 -10.98 -35.49 -58.62
N GLY A 8 -10.59 -34.30 -59.12
CA GLY A 8 -9.52 -33.48 -58.54
C GLY A 8 -9.99 -32.41 -57.54
N GLU A 9 -11.22 -31.91 -57.65
CA GLU A 9 -11.68 -30.79 -56.82
C GLU A 9 -12.32 -31.23 -55.49
N THR A 10 -12.93 -32.42 -55.44
CA THR A 10 -13.52 -32.97 -54.20
C THR A 10 -12.49 -33.52 -53.22
N SER A 11 -11.37 -34.05 -53.71
CA SER A 11 -10.28 -34.56 -52.85
C SER A 11 -9.46 -33.44 -52.20
N THR A 12 -9.30 -32.30 -52.89
CA THR A 12 -8.52 -31.15 -52.40
C THR A 12 -9.29 -30.34 -51.36
N LEU A 13 -10.62 -30.23 -51.50
CA LEU A 13 -11.49 -29.62 -50.47
C LEU A 13 -11.64 -30.49 -49.22
N PHE A 14 -11.65 -31.82 -49.36
CA PHE A 14 -11.65 -32.73 -48.20
C PHE A 14 -10.29 -32.77 -47.52
N LEU A 15 -9.18 -32.68 -48.26
CA LEU A 15 -7.84 -32.58 -47.68
C LEU A 15 -7.63 -31.24 -46.97
N LEU A 16 -8.04 -30.10 -47.55
CA LEU A 16 -8.00 -28.79 -46.89
C LEU A 16 -8.95 -28.71 -45.69
N ALA A 17 -10.16 -29.26 -45.78
CA ALA A 17 -11.06 -29.33 -44.63
C ALA A 17 -10.55 -30.30 -43.56
N SER A 18 -9.85 -31.38 -43.93
CA SER A 18 -9.20 -32.29 -42.98
C SER A 18 -7.92 -31.72 -42.41
N GLU A 19 -7.12 -30.95 -43.15
CA GLU A 19 -5.93 -30.26 -42.63
C GLU A 19 -6.32 -29.07 -41.76
N ILE A 20 -7.43 -28.39 -42.07
CA ILE A 20 -8.01 -27.36 -41.19
C ILE A 20 -8.66 -28.03 -39.97
N LEU A 21 -9.41 -29.13 -40.09
CA LEU A 21 -9.92 -29.86 -38.93
C LEU A 21 -8.80 -30.47 -38.09
N VAL A 22 -7.76 -31.01 -38.72
CA VAL A 22 -6.58 -31.59 -38.06
C VAL A 22 -5.71 -30.48 -37.46
N SER A 23 -5.63 -29.28 -38.05
CA SER A 23 -4.99 -28.11 -37.44
C SER A 23 -5.85 -27.47 -36.33
N ILE A 24 -7.18 -27.59 -36.40
CA ILE A 24 -8.12 -27.20 -35.33
C ILE A 24 -8.14 -28.27 -34.21
N LEU A 25 -7.87 -29.54 -34.51
CA LEU A 25 -7.79 -30.65 -33.55
C LEU A 25 -6.38 -30.82 -32.96
N LEU A 26 -5.31 -30.37 -33.63
CA LEU A 26 -3.93 -30.49 -33.15
C LEU A 26 -3.47 -29.33 -32.27
N TYR A 27 -4.21 -28.21 -32.19
CA TYR A 27 -3.76 -27.02 -31.44
C TYR A 27 -4.84 -26.26 -30.67
N ASN A 28 -6.05 -26.81 -30.48
CA ASN A 28 -6.99 -26.23 -29.52
C ASN A 28 -6.68 -26.73 -28.11
N VAL A 29 -5.67 -26.13 -27.49
CA VAL A 29 -5.49 -26.24 -26.04
C VAL A 29 -6.70 -25.54 -25.42
N THR A 30 -7.64 -26.33 -24.91
CA THR A 30 -8.77 -25.80 -24.12
C THR A 30 -8.23 -25.12 -22.87
N ALA A 31 -9.02 -24.27 -22.21
CA ALA A 31 -8.64 -23.70 -20.91
C ALA A 31 -8.19 -24.79 -19.91
N THR A 32 -8.79 -25.98 -19.99
CA THR A 32 -8.38 -27.17 -19.22
C THR A 32 -7.00 -27.68 -19.62
N GLY A 33 -6.70 -27.75 -20.92
CA GLY A 33 -5.37 -28.10 -21.41
C GLY A 33 -4.30 -27.10 -20.99
N MET A 34 -4.60 -25.80 -21.00
CA MET A 34 -3.68 -24.75 -20.56
C MET A 34 -3.41 -24.85 -19.06
N ALA A 35 -4.47 -25.05 -18.27
CA ALA A 35 -4.34 -25.26 -16.83
C ALA A 35 -3.47 -26.49 -16.51
N ALA A 36 -3.62 -27.58 -17.28
CA ALA A 36 -2.83 -28.80 -17.10
C ALA A 36 -1.36 -28.64 -17.52
N ALA A 37 -1.06 -27.70 -18.43
CA ALA A 37 0.32 -27.39 -18.82
C ALA A 37 1.06 -26.58 -17.74
N ILE A 38 0.35 -25.78 -16.94
CA ILE A 38 0.93 -25.02 -15.84
C ILE A 38 1.27 -25.96 -14.68
N THR A 39 2.52 -25.92 -14.25
CA THR A 39 3.05 -26.89 -13.28
C THR A 39 3.25 -26.35 -11.87
N ILE A 40 3.12 -25.05 -11.70
CA ILE A 40 3.26 -24.39 -10.42
C ILE A 40 1.87 -24.13 -9.82
N ASP A 41 1.78 -24.25 -8.49
CA ASP A 41 0.61 -23.76 -7.76
C ASP A 41 0.64 -22.23 -7.77
N LEU A 42 0.01 -21.65 -8.78
CA LEU A 42 -0.05 -20.20 -8.98
C LEU A 42 -0.75 -19.48 -7.82
N VAL A 43 -1.71 -20.11 -7.13
CA VAL A 43 -2.40 -19.46 -6.01
C VAL A 43 -1.43 -19.25 -4.85
N VAL A 44 -0.73 -20.32 -4.45
CA VAL A 44 0.27 -20.24 -3.37
C VAL A 44 1.48 -19.41 -3.78
N ALA A 45 1.92 -19.50 -5.04
CA ALA A 45 3.03 -18.71 -5.54
C ALA A 45 2.69 -17.20 -5.58
N SER A 46 1.50 -16.82 -6.05
CA SER A 46 1.08 -15.41 -6.09
C SER A 46 0.84 -14.84 -4.70
N GLN A 47 0.42 -15.68 -3.76
CA GLN A 47 0.35 -15.32 -2.35
C GLN A 47 1.74 -14.95 -1.78
N ARG A 48 2.79 -15.67 -2.20
CA ARG A 48 4.18 -15.37 -1.80
C ARG A 48 4.70 -14.13 -2.52
N GLU A 49 4.40 -13.99 -3.81
CA GLU A 49 4.72 -12.80 -4.62
C GLU A 49 4.17 -11.52 -3.97
N ALA A 50 2.86 -11.47 -3.69
CA ALA A 50 2.24 -10.32 -3.05
C ALA A 50 2.85 -9.99 -1.66
N ASN A 51 3.26 -11.01 -0.90
CA ASN A 51 3.94 -10.82 0.39
C ASN A 51 5.38 -10.31 0.24
N PHE A 52 6.12 -10.80 -0.76
CA PHE A 52 7.47 -10.34 -1.09
C PHE A 52 7.46 -8.86 -1.51
N LEU A 53 6.57 -8.48 -2.44
CA LEU A 53 6.46 -7.10 -2.90
C LEU A 53 6.01 -6.14 -1.78
N ARG A 54 5.07 -6.58 -0.93
CA ARG A 54 4.66 -5.83 0.27
C ARG A 54 5.82 -5.63 1.25
N MET A 55 6.73 -6.60 1.37
CA MET A 55 7.93 -6.48 2.20
C MET A 55 8.89 -5.44 1.64
N ILE A 56 9.12 -5.42 0.32
CA ILE A 56 9.96 -4.40 -0.35
C ILE A 56 9.41 -3.00 -0.06
N ASP A 57 8.12 -2.77 -0.34
CA ASP A 57 7.50 -1.45 -0.20
C ASP A 57 7.49 -0.94 1.25
N ARG A 58 7.14 -1.82 2.22
CA ARG A 58 6.91 -1.38 3.61
C ARG A 58 8.15 -1.42 4.48
N LYS A 59 9.05 -2.38 4.26
CA LYS A 59 10.19 -2.62 5.16
C LYS A 59 11.52 -2.14 4.60
N ALA A 60 11.61 -1.97 3.28
CA ALA A 60 12.86 -1.57 2.65
C ALA A 60 12.68 -0.55 1.50
N PRO A 61 12.06 0.64 1.73
CA PRO A 61 11.95 1.69 0.71
C PRO A 61 13.30 2.14 0.12
N LEU A 62 14.39 1.96 0.88
CA LEU A 62 15.75 2.24 0.44
C LEU A 62 16.18 1.41 -0.79
N LEU A 63 15.51 0.28 -1.06
CA LEU A 63 15.75 -0.57 -2.24
C LEU A 63 15.28 0.08 -3.55
N TYR A 64 14.67 1.26 -3.50
CA TYR A 64 14.37 2.08 -4.66
C TYR A 64 15.37 3.23 -4.87
N GLU A 65 16.31 3.45 -3.94
CA GLU A 65 17.30 4.53 -4.05
C GLU A 65 18.36 4.17 -5.10
N PRO A 66 18.72 5.07 -6.03
CA PRO A 66 19.62 4.74 -7.14
C PRO A 66 20.94 4.12 -6.72
N ASP A 67 21.58 4.64 -5.68
CA ASP A 67 22.88 4.13 -5.20
C ASP A 67 22.76 2.71 -4.63
N VAL A 68 21.67 2.43 -3.91
CA VAL A 68 21.39 1.10 -3.34
C VAL A 68 21.10 0.10 -4.46
N VAL A 69 20.30 0.50 -5.45
CA VAL A 69 19.96 -0.34 -6.61
C VAL A 69 21.21 -0.68 -7.43
N ASN A 70 22.06 0.30 -7.71
CA ASN A 70 23.29 0.07 -8.47
C ASN A 70 24.25 -0.87 -7.74
N GLN A 71 24.38 -0.74 -6.42
CA GLN A 71 25.19 -1.66 -5.62
C GLN A 71 24.58 -3.07 -5.58
N ALA A 72 23.25 -3.17 -5.49
CA ALA A 72 22.54 -4.44 -5.53
C ALA A 72 22.73 -5.16 -6.87
N ILE A 73 22.65 -4.44 -7.99
CA ILE A 73 22.94 -4.95 -9.34
C ILE A 73 24.36 -5.49 -9.42
N ARG A 74 25.34 -4.75 -8.92
CA ARG A 74 26.73 -5.20 -8.87
C ARG A 74 26.88 -6.48 -8.05
N ARG A 75 26.31 -6.55 -6.85
CA ARG A 75 26.34 -7.76 -6.00
C ARG A 75 25.62 -8.94 -6.66
N TYR A 76 24.51 -8.67 -7.35
CA TYR A 76 23.77 -9.66 -8.11
C TYR A 76 24.62 -10.27 -9.24
N GLU A 77 25.25 -9.44 -10.07
CA GLU A 77 26.05 -9.89 -11.22
C GLU A 77 27.40 -10.50 -10.81
N THR A 78 28.10 -9.95 -9.81
CA THR A 78 29.46 -10.38 -9.47
C THR A 78 29.52 -11.46 -8.39
N CYS A 79 28.45 -11.65 -7.62
CA CYS A 79 28.45 -12.56 -6.47
C CYS A 79 27.35 -13.61 -6.59
N TRP A 80 26.08 -13.18 -6.69
CA TRP A 80 24.95 -14.10 -6.60
C TRP A 80 24.83 -15.03 -7.81
N LEU A 81 24.79 -14.47 -9.03
CA LEU A 81 24.65 -15.26 -10.26
C LEU A 81 25.79 -16.29 -10.43
N PRO A 82 27.08 -15.93 -10.32
CA PRO A 82 28.17 -16.89 -10.43
C PRO A 82 28.10 -18.00 -9.38
N MET A 83 27.77 -17.66 -8.12
CA MET A 83 27.64 -18.62 -7.03
C MET A 83 26.51 -19.63 -7.30
N GLN A 84 25.32 -19.14 -7.67
CA GLN A 84 24.18 -20.01 -7.94
C GLN A 84 24.39 -20.85 -9.20
N SER A 85 25.12 -20.35 -10.19
CA SER A 85 25.51 -21.13 -11.37
C SER A 85 26.47 -22.27 -11.01
N ALA A 86 27.51 -21.98 -10.22
CA ALA A 86 28.50 -22.97 -9.80
C ALA A 86 27.93 -24.03 -8.87
N HIS A 87 26.95 -23.67 -8.03
CA HIS A 87 26.41 -24.53 -6.99
C HIS A 87 24.87 -24.45 -6.89
N PRO A 88 24.15 -24.96 -7.90
CA PRO A 88 22.69 -24.84 -7.98
C PRO A 88 21.94 -25.57 -6.85
N ASP A 89 22.56 -26.60 -6.25
CA ASP A 89 21.97 -27.41 -5.18
C ASP A 89 22.08 -26.75 -3.79
N LEU A 90 22.73 -25.60 -3.69
CA LEU A 90 22.78 -24.84 -2.45
C LEU A 90 21.38 -24.30 -2.15
N ASN A 91 20.76 -24.84 -1.11
CA ASN A 91 19.47 -24.39 -0.59
C ASN A 91 19.59 -23.06 0.17
N VAL A 92 20.13 -22.04 -0.50
CA VAL A 92 20.39 -20.72 0.05
C VAL A 92 19.36 -19.70 -0.42
N ILE A 93 19.25 -18.61 0.32
CA ILE A 93 18.44 -17.45 -0.03
C ILE A 93 19.36 -16.26 -0.34
N PRO A 94 18.99 -15.38 -1.28
CA PRO A 94 19.74 -14.16 -1.56
C PRO A 94 19.56 -13.11 -0.45
N PRO A 95 20.54 -12.22 -0.25
CA PRO A 95 20.32 -10.95 0.42
C PRO A 95 19.13 -10.19 -0.17
N LEU A 96 18.39 -9.43 0.64
CA LEU A 96 17.12 -8.82 0.21
C LEU A 96 17.26 -7.86 -0.98
N ASP A 97 18.34 -7.08 -1.03
CA ASP A 97 18.63 -6.14 -2.11
C ASP A 97 18.96 -6.88 -3.42
N VAL A 98 19.77 -7.95 -3.34
CA VAL A 98 20.08 -8.85 -4.45
C VAL A 98 18.81 -9.58 -4.94
N HIS A 99 17.97 -10.04 -4.00
CA HIS A 99 16.71 -10.70 -4.32
C HIS A 99 15.78 -9.78 -5.12
N TRP A 100 15.71 -8.51 -4.73
CA TRP A 100 14.87 -7.52 -5.38
C TRP A 100 15.28 -7.26 -6.84
N VAL A 101 16.57 -7.05 -7.10
CA VAL A 101 17.06 -6.84 -8.47
C VAL A 101 16.95 -8.11 -9.32
N TRP A 102 17.18 -9.28 -8.73
CA TRP A 102 17.02 -10.56 -9.41
C TRP A 102 15.56 -10.79 -9.80
N HIS A 103 14.63 -10.60 -8.85
CA HIS A 103 13.18 -10.65 -9.09
C HIS A 103 12.77 -9.75 -10.26
N THR A 104 13.20 -8.49 -10.22
CA THR A 104 12.88 -7.51 -11.26
C THR A 104 13.40 -7.93 -12.63
N HIS A 105 14.62 -8.48 -12.70
CA HIS A 105 15.21 -8.93 -13.96
C HIS A 105 14.42 -10.08 -14.61
N MET A 106 13.90 -11.02 -13.81
CA MET A 106 13.09 -12.15 -14.32
C MET A 106 11.77 -11.71 -14.96
N LEU A 107 11.27 -10.51 -14.64
CA LEU A 107 10.07 -9.94 -15.26
C LEU A 107 10.32 -9.44 -16.69
N SER A 108 11.52 -9.64 -17.23
CA SER A 108 11.80 -9.60 -18.67
C SER A 108 12.40 -10.95 -19.12
N PRO A 109 11.56 -11.99 -19.31
CA PRO A 109 12.04 -13.37 -19.43
C PRO A 109 13.07 -13.62 -20.54
N LEU A 110 12.94 -12.93 -21.68
CA LEU A 110 13.87 -13.04 -22.80
C LEU A 110 15.25 -12.46 -22.44
N HIS A 111 15.30 -11.24 -21.92
CA HIS A 111 16.56 -10.64 -21.50
C HIS A 111 17.19 -11.41 -20.33
N TYR A 112 16.37 -11.87 -19.38
CA TYR A 112 16.84 -12.71 -18.29
C TYR A 112 17.54 -13.97 -18.79
N GLN A 113 16.96 -14.64 -19.79
CA GLN A 113 17.55 -15.81 -20.43
C GLN A 113 18.87 -15.44 -21.12
N GLU A 114 18.88 -14.42 -21.98
CA GLU A 114 20.08 -13.97 -22.71
C GLU A 114 21.22 -13.58 -21.77
N ASP A 115 20.93 -12.81 -20.73
CA ASP A 115 21.93 -12.34 -19.76
C ASP A 115 22.44 -13.49 -18.89
N CYS A 116 21.58 -14.43 -18.48
CA CYS A 116 22.04 -15.62 -17.74
C CYS A 116 22.88 -16.56 -18.60
N GLU A 117 22.49 -16.78 -19.86
CA GLU A 117 23.30 -17.57 -20.81
C GLU A 117 24.67 -16.92 -21.03
N LYS A 118 24.73 -15.60 -21.17
CA LYS A 118 25.97 -14.84 -21.31
C LYS A 118 26.86 -14.88 -20.06
N LEU A 119 26.28 -14.71 -18.87
CA LEU A 119 27.04 -14.58 -17.62
C LEU A 119 27.37 -15.92 -16.97
N CYS A 120 26.46 -16.89 -17.07
CA CYS A 120 26.49 -18.14 -16.33
C CYS A 120 26.49 -19.38 -17.22
N GLY A 121 26.26 -19.24 -18.53
CA GLY A 121 26.13 -20.36 -19.48
C GLY A 121 24.81 -21.11 -19.39
N LYS A 122 23.90 -20.69 -18.50
CA LYS A 122 22.59 -21.31 -18.28
C LYS A 122 21.65 -20.35 -17.55
N VAL A 123 20.35 -20.56 -17.73
CA VAL A 123 19.32 -19.89 -16.92
C VAL A 123 19.41 -20.37 -15.47
N ILE A 124 19.27 -19.43 -14.53
CA ILE A 124 19.23 -19.73 -13.10
C ILE A 124 17.77 -19.76 -12.66
N ASP A 125 17.33 -20.83 -11.99
CA ASP A 125 15.95 -20.92 -11.52
C ASP A 125 15.72 -20.05 -10.29
N HIS A 126 14.45 -19.74 -10.06
CA HIS A 126 14.00 -18.99 -8.90
C HIS A 126 12.66 -19.50 -8.38
N LYS A 127 12.48 -19.34 -7.07
CA LYS A 127 11.20 -19.54 -6.41
C LYS A 127 11.15 -18.73 -5.12
N LEU A 128 10.04 -18.05 -4.89
CA LEU A 128 9.77 -17.42 -3.59
C LEU A 128 9.44 -18.47 -2.52
N LEU A 129 10.06 -18.31 -1.36
CA LEU A 129 9.96 -19.21 -0.23
C LEU A 129 8.97 -18.68 0.82
N SER A 130 8.41 -19.58 1.64
CA SER A 130 7.65 -19.19 2.82
C SER A 130 8.56 -18.63 3.92
N SER A 131 7.98 -17.91 4.88
CA SER A 131 8.74 -17.35 6.01
C SER A 131 9.48 -18.44 6.82
N ASP A 132 8.88 -19.61 6.99
CA ASP A 132 9.49 -20.74 7.70
C ASP A 132 10.69 -21.32 6.93
N GLU A 133 10.58 -21.39 5.60
CA GLU A 133 11.67 -21.84 4.73
C GLU A 133 12.83 -20.84 4.75
N ILE A 134 12.53 -19.54 4.70
CA ILE A 134 13.52 -18.46 4.81
C ILE A 134 14.25 -18.55 6.16
N GLN A 135 13.51 -18.67 7.27
CA GLN A 135 14.09 -18.73 8.62
C GLN A 135 15.04 -19.93 8.79
N LYS A 136 14.67 -21.10 8.26
CA LYS A 136 15.51 -22.31 8.33
C LYS A 136 16.80 -22.19 7.52
N ARG A 137 16.79 -21.42 6.43
CA ARG A 137 17.91 -21.29 5.48
C ARG A 137 18.80 -20.08 5.75
N TYR A 138 18.38 -19.14 6.59
CA TYR A 138 19.08 -17.86 6.78
C TYR A 138 20.54 -18.06 7.23
N GLU A 139 20.78 -18.82 8.32
CA GLU A 139 22.14 -19.02 8.85
C GLU A 139 23.08 -19.77 7.89
N SER A 140 22.57 -20.72 7.10
CA SER A 140 23.37 -21.38 6.06
C SER A 140 23.67 -20.42 4.91
N SER A 141 22.71 -19.57 4.53
CA SER A 141 22.88 -18.61 3.43
C SER A 141 23.91 -17.55 3.76
N VAL A 142 23.90 -17.02 4.99
CA VAL A 142 24.94 -16.08 5.47
C VAL A 142 26.32 -16.74 5.41
N ARG A 143 26.48 -17.96 5.96
CA ARG A 143 27.77 -18.67 5.93
C ARG A 143 28.27 -18.97 4.52
N THR A 144 27.38 -19.39 3.63
CA THR A 144 27.73 -19.63 2.22
C THR A 144 28.16 -18.32 1.57
N TRP A 145 27.39 -17.24 1.73
CA TRP A 145 27.74 -15.94 1.19
C TRP A 145 29.10 -15.45 1.70
N ASP A 146 29.39 -15.56 2.99
CA ASP A 146 30.69 -15.18 3.57
C ASP A 146 31.85 -16.01 2.98
N THR A 147 31.57 -17.23 2.51
CA THR A 147 32.58 -18.09 1.89
C THR A 147 32.84 -17.70 0.43
N TYR A 148 31.78 -17.40 -0.34
CA TYR A 148 31.88 -17.16 -1.79
C TYR A 148 32.05 -15.69 -2.17
N CYS A 149 31.52 -14.79 -1.35
CA CYS A 149 31.34 -13.38 -1.70
C CYS A 149 32.16 -12.43 -0.81
N SER A 150 32.98 -12.97 0.10
CA SER A 150 33.85 -12.16 0.97
C SER A 150 34.77 -11.23 0.15
N PRO A 151 34.96 -9.96 0.59
CA PRO A 151 34.53 -9.38 1.86
C PRO A 151 33.13 -8.74 1.86
N GLU A 152 32.27 -9.01 0.88
CA GLU A 152 30.94 -8.40 0.81
C GLU A 152 30.02 -8.87 1.94
N PRO A 153 29.39 -7.96 2.70
CA PRO A 153 28.45 -8.36 3.75
C PRO A 153 27.19 -8.98 3.14
N TYR A 154 26.58 -9.96 3.83
CA TYR A 154 25.26 -10.48 3.44
C TYR A 154 24.18 -9.39 3.58
N ASP A 155 24.03 -8.82 4.78
CA ASP A 155 23.06 -7.76 5.09
C ASP A 155 23.61 -6.35 4.77
N PHE A 156 23.69 -6.02 3.47
CA PHE A 156 24.23 -4.74 2.99
C PHE A 156 23.55 -3.51 3.61
N LEU A 157 22.21 -3.52 3.74
CA LEU A 157 21.45 -2.40 4.29
C LEU A 157 21.77 -2.08 5.76
N ALA A 158 22.28 -3.06 6.51
CA ALA A 158 22.69 -2.90 7.90
C ALA A 158 24.19 -2.55 8.04
N SER A 159 24.95 -2.64 6.95
CA SER A 159 26.38 -2.38 6.94
C SER A 159 26.69 -0.90 6.81
N THR A 160 27.69 -0.41 7.55
CA THR A 160 28.24 0.95 7.41
C THR A 160 29.26 1.07 6.27
N ALA A 161 29.51 -0.02 5.53
CA ALA A 161 30.48 -0.06 4.44
C ALA A 161 29.95 0.68 3.21
N SER A 162 30.38 1.92 3.02
CA SER A 162 30.17 2.71 1.79
C SER A 162 31.26 2.37 0.76
N SER A 163 31.22 1.17 0.16
CA SER A 163 32.04 0.92 -1.02
C SER A 163 31.27 1.38 -2.26
N SER A 164 31.47 2.63 -2.70
CA SER A 164 30.98 3.11 -3.99
C SER A 164 31.92 2.63 -5.11
N THR A 165 32.06 1.32 -5.26
CA THR A 165 32.88 0.78 -6.36
C THR A 165 32.16 1.09 -7.66
N PRO A 166 32.70 1.94 -8.54
CA PRO A 166 32.03 2.26 -9.80
C PRO A 166 31.91 0.96 -10.61
N TYR A 167 30.69 0.52 -10.85
CA TYR A 167 30.38 -0.70 -11.57
C TYR A 167 29.42 -0.38 -12.72
N LYS A 168 29.75 -0.87 -13.90
CA LYS A 168 28.88 -0.82 -15.06
C LYS A 168 28.28 -2.20 -15.26
N SER A 169 26.96 -2.28 -15.20
CA SER A 169 26.21 -3.52 -15.45
C SER A 169 26.60 -4.11 -16.81
N THR A 170 26.71 -5.43 -16.82
CA THR A 170 27.04 -6.24 -18.01
C THR A 170 25.80 -6.87 -18.64
N CYS A 171 24.66 -6.84 -17.94
CA CYS A 171 23.34 -7.20 -18.44
C CYS A 171 22.93 -6.26 -19.59
N GLY A 172 22.25 -6.80 -20.60
CA GLY A 172 21.67 -6.01 -21.70
C GLY A 172 20.42 -5.25 -21.27
N TYR A 173 19.74 -5.73 -20.23
CA TYR A 173 18.53 -5.13 -19.70
C TYR A 173 18.79 -4.07 -18.62
N ASP A 174 18.07 -2.94 -18.69
CA ASP A 174 18.16 -1.87 -17.69
C ASP A 174 17.35 -2.24 -16.44
N ILE A 175 17.97 -3.05 -15.57
CA ILE A 175 17.39 -3.49 -14.30
C ILE A 175 17.09 -2.30 -13.38
N ALA A 176 17.91 -1.24 -13.40
CA ALA A 176 17.70 -0.08 -12.54
C ALA A 176 16.42 0.68 -12.91
N ALA A 177 16.17 0.90 -14.21
CA ALA A 177 14.92 1.46 -14.68
C ALA A 177 13.73 0.53 -14.42
N ALA A 178 13.91 -0.79 -14.55
CA ALA A 178 12.89 -1.77 -14.25
C ALA A 178 12.45 -1.74 -12.78
N VAL A 179 13.39 -1.56 -11.84
CA VAL A 179 13.07 -1.40 -10.40
C VAL A 179 12.13 -0.21 -10.17
N GLN A 180 12.33 0.91 -10.86
CA GLN A 180 11.45 2.07 -10.75
C GLN A 180 10.06 1.82 -11.35
N ARG A 181 9.96 1.06 -12.44
CA ARG A 181 8.67 0.65 -13.01
C ARG A 181 7.93 -0.29 -12.06
N GLN A 182 8.63 -1.26 -11.47
CA GLN A 182 8.04 -2.19 -10.52
C GLN A 182 7.54 -1.51 -9.24
N ARG A 183 8.17 -0.40 -8.80
CA ARG A 183 7.63 0.43 -7.71
C ARG A 183 6.17 0.84 -7.95
N ASN A 184 5.84 1.20 -9.18
CA ASN A 184 4.47 1.58 -9.53
C ASN A 184 3.54 0.37 -9.55
N PHE A 185 3.98 -0.76 -10.12
CA PHE A 185 3.20 -2.00 -10.13
C PHE A 185 2.88 -2.47 -8.70
N ASN A 186 3.89 -2.55 -7.83
CA ASN A 186 3.77 -2.96 -6.44
C ASN A 186 2.71 -2.15 -5.70
N TYR A 187 2.67 -0.83 -5.92
CA TYR A 187 1.65 0.03 -5.33
C TYR A 187 0.22 -0.36 -5.74
N GLN A 188 0.01 -0.73 -7.01
CA GLN A 188 -1.33 -1.08 -7.53
C GLN A 188 -1.88 -2.36 -6.89
N ILE A 189 -1.00 -3.28 -6.51
CA ILE A 189 -1.36 -4.57 -5.89
C ILE A 189 -1.11 -4.62 -4.37
N SER A 190 -0.73 -3.49 -3.75
CA SER A 190 -0.32 -3.45 -2.34
C SER A 190 -1.44 -3.71 -1.33
N LEU A 191 -2.71 -3.65 -1.77
CA LEU A 191 -3.87 -3.81 -0.90
C LEU A 191 -4.03 -5.26 -0.39
N PRO A 192 -4.58 -5.46 0.82
CA PRO A 192 -4.60 -6.79 1.46
C PRO A 192 -5.32 -7.91 0.70
N HIS A 193 -6.27 -7.61 -0.19
CA HIS A 193 -7.04 -8.64 -0.90
C HIS A 193 -6.22 -9.42 -1.93
N TYR A 194 -5.09 -8.90 -2.39
CA TYR A 194 -4.10 -9.65 -3.19
C TYR A 194 -3.43 -10.78 -2.40
N THR A 195 -3.77 -10.94 -1.13
CA THR A 195 -3.37 -12.05 -0.27
C THR A 195 -4.55 -12.91 0.22
N SER A 196 -5.70 -12.80 -0.45
CA SER A 196 -6.85 -13.68 -0.21
C SER A 196 -6.81 -14.87 -1.17
N THR A 197 -6.93 -16.09 -0.63
CA THR A 197 -6.92 -17.31 -1.43
C THR A 197 -8.09 -17.35 -2.41
N LYS A 198 -9.30 -16.97 -1.95
CA LYS A 198 -10.47 -16.86 -2.83
C LYS A 198 -10.25 -15.85 -3.96
N PHE A 199 -9.71 -14.67 -3.64
CA PHE A 199 -9.48 -13.63 -4.64
C PHE A 199 -8.47 -14.10 -5.72
N LEU A 200 -7.35 -14.69 -5.29
CA LEU A 200 -6.29 -15.19 -6.16
C LEU A 200 -6.71 -16.41 -6.97
N THR A 201 -7.57 -17.28 -6.44
CA THR A 201 -8.09 -18.45 -7.19
C THR A 201 -8.83 -18.00 -8.44
N GLU A 202 -9.68 -16.98 -8.34
CA GLU A 202 -10.36 -16.41 -9.51
C GLU A 202 -9.39 -15.65 -10.43
N ALA A 203 -8.34 -15.03 -9.87
CA ALA A 203 -7.31 -14.38 -10.68
C ALA A 203 -6.52 -15.39 -11.54
N VAL A 204 -6.23 -16.59 -11.01
CA VAL A 204 -5.57 -17.67 -11.77
C VAL A 204 -6.45 -18.16 -12.93
N LYS A 205 -7.77 -18.28 -12.73
CA LYS A 205 -8.70 -18.61 -13.82
C LYS A 205 -8.65 -17.56 -14.94
N ARG A 206 -8.64 -16.28 -14.56
CA ARG A 206 -8.54 -15.15 -15.50
C ARG A 206 -7.17 -15.10 -16.20
N TYR A 207 -6.10 -15.48 -15.52
CA TYR A 207 -4.80 -15.64 -16.14
C TYR A 207 -4.81 -16.71 -17.25
N ILE A 208 -5.45 -17.86 -17.02
CA ILE A 208 -5.58 -18.92 -18.03
C ILE A 208 -6.39 -18.42 -19.25
N GLN A 209 -7.50 -17.70 -19.02
CA GLN A 209 -8.25 -17.04 -20.09
C GLN A 209 -7.38 -16.03 -20.88
N PHE A 210 -6.53 -15.27 -20.19
CA PHE A 210 -5.58 -14.36 -20.82
C PHE A 210 -4.55 -15.08 -21.69
N LEU A 211 -4.02 -16.22 -21.25
CA LEU A 211 -3.12 -17.05 -22.07
C LEU A 211 -3.82 -17.59 -23.32
N LEU A 212 -5.10 -17.94 -23.24
CA LEU A 212 -5.89 -18.34 -24.42
C LEU A 212 -6.00 -17.21 -25.44
N LEU A 213 -6.27 -15.97 -24.99
CA LEU A 213 -6.26 -14.81 -25.88
C LEU A 213 -4.87 -14.56 -26.49
N LYS A 214 -3.80 -14.72 -25.70
CA LYS A 214 -2.42 -14.57 -26.20
C LYS A 214 -2.05 -15.63 -27.23
N GLN A 215 -2.54 -16.87 -27.08
CA GLN A 215 -2.31 -17.94 -28.05
C GLN A 215 -3.08 -17.68 -29.34
N THR A 216 -4.34 -17.22 -29.23
CA THR A 216 -5.22 -16.97 -30.37
C THR A 216 -4.82 -15.71 -31.16
N TYR A 217 -4.32 -14.69 -30.46
CA TYR A 217 -3.99 -13.37 -31.01
C TYR A 217 -2.53 -13.01 -30.75
N SER A 218 -1.59 -13.84 -31.20
CA SER A 218 -0.15 -13.75 -30.91
C SER A 218 0.49 -12.40 -31.25
N ASP A 219 -0.01 -11.72 -32.29
CA ASP A 219 0.54 -10.44 -32.76
C ASP A 219 -0.07 -9.22 -32.06
N GLN A 220 -1.08 -9.42 -31.20
CA GLN A 220 -1.79 -8.33 -30.55
C GLN A 220 -1.20 -7.96 -29.19
N PHE A 221 -1.10 -6.66 -28.93
CA PHE A 221 -0.78 -6.15 -27.60
C PHE A 221 -2.06 -6.16 -26.75
N LEU A 222 -2.07 -6.99 -25.72
CA LEU A 222 -3.19 -7.16 -24.79
C LEU A 222 -2.73 -6.71 -23.41
N THR A 223 -3.46 -5.77 -22.83
CA THR A 223 -3.22 -5.26 -21.47
C THR A 223 -4.00 -6.10 -20.46
N PRO A 224 -3.36 -6.63 -19.41
CA PRO A 224 -4.02 -7.37 -18.32
C PRO A 224 -4.67 -6.46 -17.27
N CYS A 225 -5.57 -7.01 -16.45
CA CYS A 225 -5.96 -6.41 -15.17
C CYS A 225 -4.97 -6.83 -14.08
N TYR A 226 -4.83 -6.02 -13.03
CA TYR A 226 -3.82 -6.26 -11.99
C TYR A 226 -3.99 -7.58 -11.22
N ASP A 227 -5.20 -8.13 -11.15
CA ASP A 227 -5.43 -9.42 -10.48
C ASP A 227 -4.72 -10.58 -11.17
N PHE A 228 -4.80 -10.68 -12.49
CA PHE A 228 -4.11 -11.72 -13.23
C PHE A 228 -2.74 -11.29 -13.79
N ASP A 229 -2.42 -9.99 -13.76
CA ASP A 229 -1.06 -9.51 -14.05
C ASP A 229 -0.06 -9.91 -12.96
N VAL A 230 -0.45 -9.85 -11.68
CA VAL A 230 0.41 -10.38 -10.59
C VAL A 230 0.60 -11.89 -10.72
N VAL A 231 -0.39 -12.63 -11.21
CA VAL A 231 -0.26 -14.07 -11.51
C VAL A 231 0.71 -14.29 -12.66
N TRP A 232 0.67 -13.44 -13.69
CA TRP A 232 1.63 -13.50 -14.79
C TRP A 232 3.06 -13.21 -14.33
N HIS A 233 3.29 -12.15 -13.55
CA HIS A 233 4.58 -11.85 -12.93
C HIS A 233 5.06 -13.00 -12.04
N THR A 234 4.15 -13.59 -11.24
CA THR A 234 4.45 -14.78 -10.43
C THR A 234 4.96 -15.94 -11.30
N HIS A 235 4.32 -16.19 -12.43
CA HIS A 235 4.72 -17.26 -13.34
C HIS A 235 6.10 -16.97 -13.93
N GLN A 236 6.35 -15.74 -14.41
CA GLN A 236 7.65 -15.29 -14.93
C GLN A 236 8.78 -15.43 -13.90
N ALA A 237 8.49 -15.19 -12.62
CA ALA A 237 9.43 -15.36 -11.51
C ALA A 237 9.76 -16.83 -11.20
N HIS A 238 9.30 -17.79 -12.00
CA HIS A 238 9.76 -19.19 -11.99
C HIS A 238 10.34 -19.53 -13.38
N PRO A 239 11.56 -19.08 -13.72
CA PRO A 239 12.07 -19.06 -15.10
C PRO A 239 12.00 -20.42 -15.82
N HIS A 240 12.37 -21.51 -15.15
CA HIS A 240 12.30 -22.84 -15.77
C HIS A 240 10.86 -23.31 -16.01
N ALA A 241 9.98 -23.11 -15.03
CA ALA A 241 8.57 -23.49 -15.19
C ALA A 241 7.91 -22.64 -16.27
N TYR A 242 8.15 -21.33 -16.27
CA TYR A 242 7.63 -20.41 -17.27
C TYR A 242 8.07 -20.77 -18.69
N LEU A 243 9.36 -21.08 -18.89
CA LEU A 243 9.87 -21.54 -20.18
C LEU A 243 9.18 -22.84 -20.62
N ARG A 244 9.16 -23.87 -19.76
CA ARG A 244 8.53 -25.15 -20.11
C ARG A 244 7.05 -24.97 -20.45
N ASP A 245 6.32 -24.26 -19.61
CA ASP A 245 4.88 -24.13 -19.69
C ASP A 245 4.51 -23.24 -20.91
N CYS A 246 5.29 -22.18 -21.19
CA CYS A 246 5.16 -21.40 -22.42
C CYS A 246 5.52 -22.19 -23.68
N THR A 247 6.56 -23.03 -23.66
CA THR A 247 6.87 -23.89 -24.81
C THR A 247 5.75 -24.90 -25.06
N ALA A 248 5.11 -25.43 -24.01
CA ALA A 248 3.97 -26.33 -24.15
C ALA A 248 2.74 -25.62 -24.72
N ILE A 249 2.48 -24.37 -24.33
CA ILE A 249 1.28 -23.62 -24.73
C ILE A 249 1.48 -22.89 -26.07
N PHE A 250 2.60 -22.22 -26.25
CA PHE A 250 2.88 -21.30 -27.37
C PHE A 250 3.98 -21.80 -28.33
N GLY A 251 4.63 -22.94 -28.02
CA GLY A 251 5.79 -23.42 -28.77
C GLY A 251 7.09 -22.65 -28.49
N SER A 252 7.04 -21.58 -27.68
CA SER A 252 8.17 -20.70 -27.39
C SER A 252 7.96 -19.92 -26.09
N LEU A 253 9.01 -19.27 -25.60
CA LEU A 253 8.93 -18.39 -24.44
C LEU A 253 8.05 -17.16 -24.74
N LEU A 254 7.01 -16.95 -23.92
CA LEU A 254 6.13 -15.79 -24.09
C LEU A 254 6.82 -14.51 -23.62
N LYS A 255 6.97 -13.55 -24.54
CA LYS A 255 7.55 -12.23 -24.29
C LYS A 255 6.69 -11.39 -23.33
N HIS A 256 7.38 -10.59 -22.51
CA HIS A 256 6.78 -9.56 -21.66
C HIS A 256 7.54 -8.24 -21.84
N ASP A 257 6.81 -7.16 -22.14
CA ASP A 257 7.35 -5.80 -22.36
C ASP A 257 6.88 -4.91 -21.21
N ASP A 258 7.72 -4.78 -20.20
CA ASP A 258 7.41 -4.06 -18.96
C ASP A 258 7.62 -2.53 -19.09
N THR A 259 8.02 -2.03 -20.27
CA THR A 259 8.29 -0.61 -20.48
C THR A 259 7.02 0.21 -20.78
N VAL A 260 5.91 -0.46 -21.11
CA VAL A 260 4.65 0.17 -21.53
C VAL A 260 3.80 0.58 -20.32
N ASN A 261 4.05 1.78 -19.78
CA ASN A 261 3.36 2.29 -18.57
C ASN A 261 2.56 3.58 -18.79
N ASP A 262 2.65 4.17 -19.98
CA ASP A 262 1.96 5.41 -20.31
C ASP A 262 0.44 5.18 -20.33
N ARG A 263 -0.29 5.96 -19.53
CA ARG A 263 -1.74 5.94 -19.39
C ARG A 263 -2.41 7.20 -19.96
N THR A 264 -1.67 8.02 -20.70
CA THR A 264 -2.25 9.16 -21.42
C THR A 264 -3.18 8.68 -22.53
N LYS A 265 -4.09 9.56 -22.94
CA LYS A 265 -5.07 9.28 -23.99
C LYS A 265 -4.36 8.87 -25.28
N GLY A 266 -4.77 7.74 -25.85
CA GLY A 266 -4.20 7.22 -27.11
C GLY A 266 -2.88 6.44 -26.97
N SER A 267 -2.38 6.27 -25.74
CA SER A 267 -1.22 5.43 -25.43
C SER A 267 -1.41 3.97 -25.85
N LYS A 268 -0.28 3.27 -26.06
CA LYS A 268 -0.25 1.82 -26.38
C LYS A 268 -0.99 1.00 -25.32
N LEU A 269 -0.85 1.37 -24.04
CA LEU A 269 -1.46 0.67 -22.91
C LEU A 269 -3.00 0.72 -22.96
N LEU A 270 -3.58 1.91 -23.15
CA LEU A 270 -5.03 2.09 -23.20
C LEU A 270 -5.65 1.47 -24.46
N LYS A 271 -4.95 1.54 -25.60
CA LYS A 271 -5.37 0.84 -26.83
C LYS A 271 -5.39 -0.68 -26.63
N GLY A 272 -4.35 -1.22 -25.98
CA GLY A 272 -4.28 -2.63 -25.61
C GLY A 272 -5.40 -3.04 -24.66
N GLU A 273 -5.73 -2.22 -23.67
CA GLU A 273 -6.82 -2.48 -22.73
C GLU A 273 -8.19 -2.52 -23.43
N ALA A 274 -8.45 -1.55 -24.31
CA ALA A 274 -9.68 -1.52 -25.10
C ALA A 274 -9.83 -2.77 -25.99
N LEU A 275 -8.72 -3.22 -26.60
CA LEU A 275 -8.70 -4.44 -27.39
C LEU A 275 -8.92 -5.69 -26.52
N THR A 276 -8.19 -5.84 -25.41
CA THR A 276 -8.37 -6.97 -24.48
C THR A 276 -9.80 -7.05 -24.02
N LYS A 277 -10.41 -5.92 -23.61
CA LYS A 277 -11.81 -5.87 -23.17
C LYS A 277 -12.76 -6.39 -24.25
N LYS A 278 -12.61 -5.94 -25.49
CA LYS A 278 -13.43 -6.38 -26.63
C LYS A 278 -13.32 -7.89 -26.84
N LEU A 279 -12.09 -8.41 -26.86
CA LEU A 279 -11.83 -9.84 -27.04
C LEU A 279 -12.37 -10.65 -25.87
N TRP A 280 -12.18 -10.19 -24.64
CA TRP A 280 -12.64 -10.85 -23.43
C TRP A 280 -14.15 -11.08 -23.44
N THR A 281 -14.93 -10.03 -23.73
CA THR A 281 -16.39 -10.12 -23.84
C THR A 281 -16.82 -11.07 -24.96
N THR A 282 -16.09 -11.07 -26.08
CA THR A 282 -16.40 -11.95 -27.23
C THR A 282 -16.16 -13.43 -26.92
N HIS A 283 -15.11 -13.75 -26.15
CA HIS A 283 -14.68 -15.14 -25.93
C HIS A 283 -15.23 -15.78 -24.65
N PHE A 284 -15.50 -15.00 -23.60
CA PHE A 284 -15.79 -15.55 -22.28
C PHE A 284 -17.17 -15.22 -21.73
N GLU A 285 -17.92 -14.29 -22.37
CA GLU A 285 -19.20 -13.78 -21.85
C GLU A 285 -19.13 -13.25 -20.39
N GLU A 286 -17.91 -12.95 -19.92
CA GLU A 286 -17.60 -12.43 -18.60
C GLU A 286 -17.07 -10.98 -18.70
N PRO A 287 -17.19 -10.16 -17.65
CA PRO A 287 -16.61 -8.82 -17.67
C PRO A 287 -15.07 -8.87 -17.56
N PHE A 288 -14.39 -8.16 -18.47
CA PHE A 288 -12.95 -7.89 -18.36
C PHE A 288 -12.63 -7.11 -17.08
N TRP A 289 -13.45 -6.13 -16.74
CA TRP A 289 -13.28 -5.36 -15.52
C TRP A 289 -13.72 -6.19 -14.29
N ARG A 290 -12.94 -6.17 -13.22
CA ARG A 290 -13.26 -6.82 -11.95
C ARG A 290 -12.92 -5.90 -10.78
N ARG A 291 -13.77 -5.91 -9.76
CA ARG A 291 -13.58 -5.11 -8.54
C ARG A 291 -12.24 -5.38 -7.87
N GLY A 292 -11.55 -4.32 -7.44
CA GLY A 292 -10.25 -4.38 -6.79
C GLY A 292 -9.08 -4.74 -7.71
N CYS A 293 -9.29 -4.77 -9.03
CA CYS A 293 -8.31 -5.26 -10.01
C CYS A 293 -7.83 -4.17 -10.98
N MET A 294 -8.27 -2.92 -10.82
CA MET A 294 -8.01 -1.86 -11.78
C MET A 294 -7.03 -0.82 -11.26
N PHE A 295 -6.60 0.08 -12.16
CA PHE A 295 -5.71 1.17 -11.82
C PHE A 295 -6.32 2.10 -10.76
N ARG A 296 -5.61 2.24 -9.64
CA ARG A 296 -6.07 2.95 -8.45
C ARG A 296 -6.15 4.47 -8.61
N GLY A 297 -5.55 4.99 -9.69
CA GLY A 297 -5.72 6.37 -10.15
C GLY A 297 -4.46 7.19 -10.25
N HIS A 298 -3.41 6.74 -9.59
CA HIS A 298 -2.12 7.38 -9.65
C HIS A 298 -0.98 6.37 -9.47
N ASN A 299 0.22 6.83 -9.80
CA ASN A 299 1.47 6.12 -9.56
C ASN A 299 1.77 6.00 -8.06
N ALA A 300 2.84 5.29 -7.69
CA ALA A 300 3.21 5.13 -6.29
C ALA A 300 3.30 6.50 -5.56
N PRO A 301 2.91 6.61 -4.28
CA PRO A 301 2.87 7.87 -3.55
C PRO A 301 4.17 8.68 -3.56
N ALA A 302 5.32 8.02 -3.72
CA ALA A 302 6.61 8.68 -3.90
C ALA A 302 6.67 9.68 -5.07
N PHE A 303 5.79 9.55 -6.06
CA PHE A 303 5.70 10.44 -7.22
C PHE A 303 4.65 11.55 -7.07
N LEU A 304 3.96 11.63 -5.93
CA LEU A 304 2.90 12.63 -5.69
C LEU A 304 3.39 13.91 -5.00
N GLY A 305 4.68 14.00 -4.68
CA GLY A 305 5.28 15.16 -4.03
C GLY A 305 5.09 15.20 -2.51
N PHE A 306 4.94 14.04 -1.85
CA PHE A 306 4.92 13.98 -0.40
C PHE A 306 6.29 14.24 0.21
N GLU A 307 6.29 14.92 1.34
CA GLU A 307 7.47 15.23 2.12
C GLU A 307 7.44 14.52 3.47
N THR A 308 8.62 14.30 4.05
CA THR A 308 8.72 13.68 5.38
C THR A 308 8.40 14.71 6.46
N GLN A 309 7.62 14.30 7.47
CA GLN A 309 7.44 15.11 8.65
C GLN A 309 8.79 15.32 9.35
N ASP A 310 9.13 16.57 9.62
CA ASP A 310 10.36 16.91 10.33
C ASP A 310 10.21 16.64 11.84
N LEU A 311 10.73 15.49 12.28
CA LEU A 311 10.77 15.12 13.70
C LEU A 311 11.91 15.82 14.46
N SER A 312 12.84 16.47 13.77
CA SER A 312 13.99 17.12 14.40
C SER A 312 13.62 18.35 15.22
N ASN A 313 12.40 18.87 15.03
CA ASN A 313 11.86 20.07 15.67
C ASN A 313 10.73 19.80 16.68
N ILE A 314 10.59 18.54 17.14
CA ILE A 314 9.60 18.22 18.17
C ILE A 314 9.89 19.04 19.45
N ALA A 315 8.88 19.77 19.91
CA ALA A 315 8.97 20.62 21.08
C ALA A 315 8.72 19.88 22.40
N TYR A 316 7.82 18.89 22.39
CA TYR A 316 7.42 18.14 23.58
C TYR A 316 6.81 16.79 23.21
N GLY A 317 6.73 15.88 24.17
CA GLY A 317 6.14 14.56 23.99
C GLY A 317 6.51 13.61 25.12
N ASP A 318 6.40 12.31 24.84
CA ASP A 318 6.90 11.25 25.71
C ASP A 318 8.04 10.50 25.00
N VAL A 319 9.14 10.29 25.73
CA VAL A 319 10.15 9.31 25.35
C VAL A 319 9.74 7.96 25.95
N HIS A 320 9.69 6.97 25.08
CA HIS A 320 9.48 5.56 25.40
C HIS A 320 10.81 4.84 25.21
N VAL A 321 11.12 3.92 26.11
CA VAL A 321 12.33 3.09 26.02
C VAL A 321 11.87 1.64 25.94
N PRO A 322 11.82 1.05 24.74
CA PRO A 322 11.51 -0.36 24.56
C PRO A 322 12.59 -1.26 25.13
N SER A 323 13.87 -0.95 24.91
CA SER A 323 14.96 -1.82 25.34
C SER A 323 16.20 -1.06 25.80
N ILE A 324 16.91 -1.67 26.74
CA ILE A 324 18.21 -1.21 27.21
C ILE A 324 19.16 -2.40 27.18
N ALA A 325 20.27 -2.26 26.48
CA ALA A 325 21.33 -3.27 26.41
C ALA A 325 22.60 -2.75 27.11
N LEU A 326 23.00 -3.41 28.20
CA LEU A 326 24.27 -3.17 28.87
C LEU A 326 25.34 -4.11 28.32
N LYS A 327 26.46 -3.53 27.87
CA LYS A 327 27.61 -4.18 27.24
C LYS A 327 28.90 -3.81 27.99
N ASP A 328 29.97 -4.56 27.71
CA ASP A 328 31.32 -4.29 28.22
C ASP A 328 31.37 -4.14 29.75
N ILE A 329 30.64 -5.00 30.47
CA ILE A 329 30.56 -4.92 31.94
C ILE A 329 31.93 -5.28 32.53
N PRO A 330 32.53 -4.42 33.36
CA PRO A 330 33.77 -4.75 34.05
C PRO A 330 33.47 -5.79 35.14
N VAL A 331 33.80 -7.06 34.87
CA VAL A 331 34.06 -8.26 35.74
C VAL A 331 33.85 -8.08 37.27
N GLN A 332 33.41 -9.00 38.15
CA GLN A 332 32.60 -10.23 38.24
C GLN A 332 31.93 -10.04 39.63
N ARG A 333 30.79 -9.34 39.71
CA ARG A 333 30.04 -9.30 40.96
C ARG A 333 28.66 -9.85 40.76
N GLU A 334 28.17 -10.53 41.78
CA GLU A 334 26.93 -11.30 41.68
C GLU A 334 25.71 -10.40 41.48
N GLN A 335 25.74 -9.16 41.95
CA GLN A 335 24.59 -8.28 41.92
C GLN A 335 24.87 -7.01 41.11
N LEU A 336 23.89 -6.68 40.28
CA LEU A 336 23.90 -5.50 39.43
C LEU A 336 22.65 -4.68 39.66
N ARG A 337 22.80 -3.36 39.74
CA ARG A 337 21.70 -2.40 39.80
C ARG A 337 21.92 -1.23 38.85
N LEU A 338 21.03 -1.10 37.86
CA LEU A 338 21.00 0.00 36.90
C LEU A 338 19.89 0.99 37.28
N LYS A 339 20.25 2.24 37.59
CA LYS A 339 19.29 3.30 37.91
C LYS A 339 19.24 4.32 36.80
N LEU A 340 18.03 4.73 36.45
CA LEU A 340 17.76 5.78 35.48
C LEU A 340 17.06 6.93 36.17
N SER A 341 17.57 8.14 35.95
CA SER A 341 16.96 9.39 36.44
C SER A 341 16.93 10.41 35.31
N TYR A 342 15.79 11.06 35.08
CA TYR A 342 15.64 12.11 34.09
C TYR A 342 15.57 13.47 34.80
N GLY A 343 16.63 14.27 34.64
CA GLY A 343 16.94 15.36 35.57
C GLY A 343 17.00 14.85 37.01
N ASN A 344 16.24 15.49 37.91
CA ASN A 344 16.23 15.12 39.34
C ASN A 344 15.20 14.04 39.68
N LYS A 345 14.40 13.57 38.72
CA LYS A 345 13.36 12.57 38.96
C LYS A 345 13.88 11.18 38.64
N LYS A 346 13.83 10.27 39.63
CA LYS A 346 14.08 8.85 39.40
C LYS A 346 13.01 8.29 38.45
N VAL A 347 13.44 7.67 37.37
CA VAL A 347 12.56 7.05 36.37
C VAL A 347 12.33 5.58 36.69
N THR A 348 13.41 4.80 36.85
CA THR A 348 13.30 3.38 37.22
C THR A 348 14.60 2.81 37.80
N THR A 349 14.55 1.58 38.28
CA THR A 349 15.72 0.81 38.71
C THR A 349 15.57 -0.65 38.29
N PHE A 350 16.54 -1.15 37.54
CA PHE A 350 16.65 -2.56 37.20
C PHE A 350 17.67 -3.24 38.09
N ASN A 351 17.37 -4.45 38.54
CA ASN A 351 18.33 -5.29 39.27
C ASN A 351 18.54 -6.59 38.47
N ALA A 352 19.75 -7.15 38.52
CA ALA A 352 20.08 -8.42 37.91
C ALA A 352 21.06 -9.21 38.80
N ASP A 353 20.87 -10.53 38.84
CA ASP A 353 21.74 -11.48 39.52
C ASP A 353 22.57 -12.23 38.46
N LEU A 354 23.90 -12.20 38.63
CA LEU A 354 24.89 -12.76 37.72
C LEU A 354 25.57 -14.01 38.29
N SER A 355 25.21 -14.46 39.50
CA SER A 355 25.82 -15.61 40.18
C SER A 355 25.80 -16.90 39.34
N GLN A 356 24.77 -17.09 38.51
CA GLN A 356 24.61 -18.26 37.65
C GLN A 356 25.04 -18.03 36.19
N LYS A 357 25.49 -16.82 35.82
CA LYS A 357 25.83 -16.46 34.45
C LYS A 357 27.36 -16.44 34.29
N GLN A 358 27.90 -17.20 33.34
CA GLN A 358 29.33 -17.12 33.00
C GLN A 358 29.62 -15.81 32.22
N VAL A 359 29.81 -14.71 32.94
CA VAL A 359 30.04 -13.34 32.39
C VAL A 359 31.45 -13.19 31.75
N THR A 360 32.23 -14.26 31.63
CA THR A 360 33.64 -14.23 31.20
C THR A 360 33.86 -14.18 29.68
N LYS A 361 32.81 -14.25 28.85
CA LYS A 361 32.96 -14.12 27.38
C LYS A 361 32.91 -12.67 26.93
N ALA A 362 33.91 -12.25 26.15
CA ALA A 362 33.81 -11.04 25.32
C ALA A 362 32.51 -11.10 24.51
N GLY A 363 31.65 -10.08 24.63
CA GLY A 363 30.33 -10.04 23.99
C GLY A 363 29.12 -10.35 24.88
N PHE A 364 29.29 -10.60 26.18
CA PHE A 364 28.13 -10.70 27.10
C PHE A 364 27.35 -9.38 27.14
N SER A 365 26.03 -9.45 26.97
CA SER A 365 25.13 -8.31 27.11
C SER A 365 23.90 -8.64 27.96
N LEU A 366 23.50 -7.69 28.79
CA LEU A 366 22.24 -7.75 29.55
C LEU A 366 21.22 -6.87 28.86
N ILE A 367 20.11 -7.47 28.45
CA ILE A 367 19.04 -6.75 27.77
C ILE A 367 17.82 -6.73 28.69
N TRP A 368 17.34 -5.53 28.98
CA TRP A 368 16.01 -5.32 29.56
C TRP A 368 15.05 -4.96 28.43
N GLN A 369 13.93 -5.67 28.37
CA GLN A 369 12.84 -5.47 27.42
C GLN A 369 11.52 -5.88 28.08
N PRO A 370 10.34 -5.50 27.55
CA PRO A 370 9.06 -5.93 28.08
C PRO A 370 8.97 -7.46 28.06
N THR A 371 8.42 -8.03 29.11
CA THR A 371 8.08 -9.46 29.12
C THR A 371 6.85 -9.70 28.24
N GLU A 372 6.66 -10.92 27.72
CA GLU A 372 5.49 -11.28 26.89
C GLU A 372 4.14 -11.04 27.61
N ALA A 373 4.14 -10.99 28.94
CA ALA A 373 2.97 -10.67 29.76
C ALA A 373 2.72 -9.15 29.96
N SER A 374 3.61 -8.28 29.48
CA SER A 374 3.49 -6.83 29.62
C SER A 374 2.49 -6.27 28.61
N THR A 375 1.52 -5.48 29.08
CA THR A 375 0.63 -4.69 28.22
C THR A 375 1.30 -3.44 27.64
N SER A 376 2.47 -3.05 28.18
CA SER A 376 3.29 -1.94 27.67
C SER A 376 4.39 -2.46 26.75
N THR A 377 4.56 -1.81 25.60
CA THR A 377 5.67 -2.04 24.66
C THR A 377 6.97 -1.39 25.12
N SER A 378 6.97 -0.69 26.25
CA SER A 378 8.14 0.00 26.80
C SER A 378 8.34 -0.26 28.28
N ILE A 379 9.60 -0.44 28.67
CA ILE A 379 10.00 -0.66 30.08
C ILE A 379 10.13 0.66 30.86
N VAL A 380 10.31 1.76 30.15
CA VAL A 380 10.41 3.10 30.71
C VAL A 380 9.66 4.08 29.82
N LYS A 381 8.94 5.02 30.45
CA LYS A 381 8.30 6.15 29.80
C LYS A 381 8.53 7.42 30.63
N PHE A 382 8.89 8.52 30.00
CA PHE A 382 8.96 9.82 30.66
C PHE A 382 8.64 10.97 29.69
N PRO A 383 7.95 12.03 30.16
CA PRO A 383 7.67 13.19 29.33
C PRO A 383 8.91 14.06 29.16
N PHE A 384 8.98 14.77 28.04
CA PHE A 384 10.01 15.77 27.79
C PHE A 384 9.41 17.05 27.22
N GLU A 385 10.10 18.16 27.48
CA GLU A 385 9.89 19.45 26.84
C GLU A 385 11.25 20.02 26.48
N ARG A 386 11.46 20.36 25.21
CA ARG A 386 12.77 20.76 24.71
C ARG A 386 13.23 22.11 25.26
N ARG A 387 12.29 23.01 25.56
CA ARG A 387 12.56 24.30 26.25
C ARG A 387 13.06 24.10 27.68
N GLN A 388 12.80 22.94 28.29
CA GLN A 388 13.26 22.55 29.63
C GLN A 388 13.98 21.21 29.57
N ALA A 389 14.88 21.05 28.60
CA ALA A 389 15.60 19.81 28.36
C ALA A 389 16.39 19.38 29.60
N LYS A 390 16.31 18.08 29.92
CA LYS A 390 17.05 17.44 31.01
C LYS A 390 17.88 16.29 30.44
N ASP A 391 18.94 15.95 31.14
CA ASP A 391 19.73 14.76 30.84
C ASP A 391 19.11 13.52 31.49
N LEU A 392 19.28 12.38 30.82
CA LEU A 392 19.08 11.08 31.42
C LEU A 392 20.40 10.63 32.06
N LEU A 393 20.41 10.53 33.37
CA LEU A 393 21.49 9.99 34.17
C LEU A 393 21.36 8.48 34.28
N VAL A 394 22.42 7.76 33.90
CA VAL A 394 22.54 6.31 34.00
C VAL A 394 23.59 5.99 35.07
N GLU A 395 23.15 5.38 36.16
CA GLU A 395 24.03 4.95 37.25
C GLU A 395 24.00 3.42 37.34
N LEU A 396 25.17 2.80 37.12
CA LEU A 396 25.36 1.37 37.26
C LEU A 396 26.12 1.09 38.56
N GLU A 397 25.51 0.30 39.43
CA GLU A 397 26.09 -0.19 40.67
C GLU A 397 26.34 -1.70 40.57
N VAL A 398 27.57 -2.12 40.86
CA VAL A 398 28.01 -3.51 40.80
C VAL A 398 28.57 -3.89 42.17
N PHE A 399 28.05 -4.96 42.79
CA PHE A 399 28.34 -5.32 44.19
C PHE A 399 28.12 -6.81 44.49
N ASP A 400 28.75 -7.32 45.54
CA ASP A 400 28.58 -8.70 46.03
C ASP A 400 27.63 -8.76 47.23
N ARG A 401 27.03 -9.93 47.48
CA ARG A 401 26.26 -10.18 48.71
C ARG A 401 27.23 -10.44 49.87
N MET A 402 27.70 -9.40 50.55
CA MET A 402 28.48 -9.56 51.79
C MET A 402 27.61 -9.41 53.04
N PHE A 403 27.67 -10.41 53.92
CA PHE A 403 27.10 -10.39 55.26
C PHE A 403 28.00 -9.52 56.16
N LEU A 404 27.43 -8.47 56.77
CA LEU A 404 28.04 -7.55 57.75
C LEU A 404 29.25 -6.69 57.28
N GLN A 405 28.94 -5.42 56.97
CA GLN A 405 29.78 -4.22 57.18
C GLN A 405 31.02 -3.94 56.29
N ARG A 406 30.81 -3.78 54.98
CA ARG A 406 31.24 -2.60 54.16
C ARG A 406 30.69 -2.80 52.75
N ARG A 407 29.92 -1.84 52.22
CA ARG A 407 29.42 -1.90 50.84
C ARG A 407 30.59 -1.62 49.89
N ASP A 408 31.38 -2.62 49.58
CA ASP A 408 32.26 -2.56 48.41
C ASP A 408 31.34 -2.57 47.18
N ARG A 409 31.16 -1.39 46.59
CA ARG A 409 30.25 -1.16 45.46
C ARG A 409 30.96 -0.28 44.45
N VAL A 410 31.19 -0.83 43.27
CA VAL A 410 31.67 -0.04 42.13
C VAL A 410 30.48 0.71 41.55
N ARG A 411 30.66 2.01 41.35
CA ARG A 411 29.66 2.88 40.74
C ARG A 411 30.22 3.49 39.46
N LEU A 412 29.53 3.22 38.36
CA LEU A 412 29.78 3.77 37.04
C LEU A 412 28.65 4.74 36.71
N VAL A 413 29.00 5.92 36.18
CA VAL A 413 28.02 6.95 35.83
C VAL A 413 28.23 7.41 34.40
N GLY A 414 27.14 7.57 33.68
CA GLY A 414 27.10 8.22 32.37
C GLY A 414 25.86 9.11 32.25
N ARG A 415 25.89 10.03 31.30
CA ARG A 415 24.79 10.94 31.00
C ARG A 415 24.54 10.94 29.50
N VAL A 416 23.28 11.06 29.13
CA VAL A 416 22.86 11.24 27.75
C VAL A 416 21.86 12.40 27.69
N SER A 417 22.11 13.32 26.78
CA SER A 417 21.26 14.50 26.61
C SER A 417 19.94 14.13 25.93
N LEU A 418 18.92 14.98 26.09
CA LEU A 418 17.65 14.79 25.38
C LEU A 418 17.84 14.70 23.86
N ASN A 419 18.69 15.54 23.26
CA ASN A 419 18.94 15.52 21.81
C ASN A 419 19.52 14.19 21.32
N GLN A 420 20.30 13.50 22.16
CA GLN A 420 20.83 12.17 21.84
C GLN A 420 19.79 11.05 22.03
N LEU A 421 18.72 11.29 22.79
CA LEU A 421 17.60 10.35 22.98
C LEU A 421 16.51 10.51 21.91
N LEU A 422 16.36 11.71 21.35
CA LEU A 422 15.40 11.99 20.28
C LEU A 422 15.93 11.53 18.92
N PRO A 423 15.04 11.28 17.93
CA PRO A 423 15.46 10.99 16.57
C PRO A 423 16.39 12.07 16.01
N PRO A 424 17.47 11.69 15.30
CA PRO A 424 18.37 12.66 14.70
C PRO A 424 17.67 13.47 13.60
N ALA A 425 18.29 14.58 13.20
CA ALA A 425 17.81 15.35 12.06
C ALA A 425 17.71 14.45 10.81
N GLN A 426 16.64 14.62 10.03
CA GLN A 426 16.34 13.81 8.83
C GLN A 426 16.01 12.33 9.10
N SER A 427 15.83 11.91 10.35
CA SER A 427 15.34 10.56 10.66
C SER A 427 13.96 10.35 10.04
N LYS A 428 13.80 9.25 9.29
CA LYS A 428 12.50 8.77 8.79
C LYS A 428 11.68 8.07 9.88
N SER A 429 12.25 7.86 11.06
CA SER A 429 11.69 7.04 12.13
C SER A 429 11.58 7.82 13.43
N ALA A 430 10.52 7.55 14.19
CA ALA A 430 10.37 8.01 15.57
C ALA A 430 11.29 7.26 16.55
N HIS A 431 12.02 6.25 16.08
CA HIS A 431 12.96 5.46 16.86
C HIS A 431 14.38 6.02 16.79
N ASN A 432 15.14 5.79 17.85
CA ASN A 432 16.57 6.10 17.91
C ASN A 432 17.29 5.08 18.82
N VAL A 433 18.61 5.01 18.72
CA VAL A 433 19.46 4.24 19.63
C VAL A 433 20.55 5.16 20.18
N ALA A 434 20.50 5.39 21.48
CA ALA A 434 21.44 6.26 22.17
C ALA A 434 22.49 5.42 22.91
N GLU A 435 23.77 5.66 22.63
CA GLU A 435 24.89 5.00 23.32
C GLU A 435 25.37 5.86 24.49
N VAL A 436 25.54 5.24 25.66
CA VAL A 436 25.97 5.89 26.90
C VAL A 436 27.20 5.18 27.44
N ALA A 437 28.33 5.89 27.44
CA ALA A 437 29.55 5.42 28.11
C ALA A 437 29.46 5.69 29.61
N LEU A 438 29.65 4.65 30.43
CA LEU A 438 29.70 4.73 31.88
C LEU A 438 31.15 4.63 32.36
N ARG A 439 31.56 5.47 33.32
CA ARG A 439 32.92 5.49 33.88
C ARG A 439 32.92 5.52 35.39
N SER A 440 33.93 4.90 36.02
CA SER A 440 34.13 4.91 37.47
C SER A 440 34.85 6.19 37.90
N ARG A 441 34.47 6.78 39.04
CA ARG A 441 35.24 7.86 39.66
C ARG A 441 36.03 7.33 40.85
N GLY A 442 37.35 7.54 40.86
CA GLY A 442 38.22 7.28 42.02
C GLY A 442 38.55 5.80 42.26
N VAL A 443 38.50 4.96 41.21
CA VAL A 443 38.93 3.54 41.25
C VAL A 443 40.01 3.37 40.18
N GLU A 444 41.17 2.80 40.56
CA GLU A 444 42.24 2.43 39.63
C GLU A 444 42.37 0.90 39.55
N PRO A 445 42.39 0.29 38.35
CA PRO A 445 42.26 0.91 37.03
C PRO A 445 40.84 1.44 36.75
N GLU A 446 40.72 2.46 35.87
CA GLU A 446 39.42 3.03 35.48
C GLU A 446 38.55 1.96 34.82
N MET A 447 37.40 1.70 35.40
CA MET A 447 36.42 0.77 34.87
C MET A 447 35.42 1.51 33.96
N SER A 448 35.03 0.85 32.87
CA SER A 448 34.03 1.39 31.95
C SER A 448 33.01 0.33 31.56
N ALA A 449 31.81 0.78 31.20
CA ALA A 449 30.75 -0.04 30.62
C ALA A 449 30.01 0.78 29.55
N ARG A 450 29.26 0.12 28.66
CA ARG A 450 28.43 0.80 27.66
C ARG A 450 26.97 0.42 27.79
N VAL A 451 26.08 1.39 27.69
CA VAL A 451 24.64 1.17 27.68
C VAL A 451 24.07 1.70 26.37
N SER A 452 23.45 0.81 25.60
CA SER A 452 22.68 1.14 24.42
C SER A 452 21.21 1.25 24.82
N ILE A 453 20.61 2.42 24.60
CA ILE A 453 19.20 2.71 24.95
C ILE A 453 18.43 2.88 23.66
N THR A 454 17.55 1.94 23.36
CA THR A 454 16.59 2.09 22.25
C THR A 454 15.46 2.97 22.71
N THR A 455 15.17 4.04 21.99
CA THR A 455 14.09 4.98 22.29
C THR A 455 13.08 5.04 21.14
N SER A 456 11.86 5.43 21.48
CA SER A 456 10.86 5.93 20.53
C SER A 456 10.13 7.12 21.12
N VAL A 457 9.56 7.96 20.26
CA VAL A 457 8.88 9.19 20.68
C VAL A 457 7.41 9.16 20.29
N THR A 458 6.54 9.63 21.18
CA THR A 458 5.15 9.99 20.85
C THR A 458 4.88 11.45 21.18
N LEU A 459 4.06 12.10 20.38
CA LEU A 459 3.58 13.46 20.64
C LEU A 459 2.28 13.41 21.44
N ASN A 460 1.88 14.52 22.06
CA ASN A 460 0.59 14.68 22.74
C ASN A 460 -0.03 16.05 22.38
N ARG A 461 -0.32 16.26 21.10
CA ARG A 461 -0.74 17.55 20.56
C ARG A 461 -2.18 17.87 20.91
N GLU A 462 -2.43 19.11 21.32
CA GLU A 462 -3.76 19.68 21.47
C GLU A 462 -3.99 20.69 20.34
N LEU A 463 -4.69 20.26 19.31
CA LEU A 463 -4.88 21.02 18.10
C LEU A 463 -6.24 21.74 18.10
N GLN A 464 -6.25 22.99 17.66
CA GLN A 464 -7.45 23.81 17.50
C GLN A 464 -7.72 24.07 16.02
N LEU A 465 -8.92 23.71 15.57
CA LEU A 465 -9.43 23.97 14.23
C LEU A 465 -9.91 25.43 14.11
N ILE A 466 -9.36 26.11 13.11
CA ILE A 466 -9.82 27.37 12.56
C ILE A 466 -10.39 27.03 11.17
N ALA A 467 -11.71 26.87 11.13
CA ALA A 467 -12.44 26.54 9.91
C ALA A 467 -12.67 27.80 9.08
N GLU A 468 -12.63 27.61 7.76
CA GLU A 468 -12.82 28.64 6.73
C GLU A 468 -13.95 28.17 5.81
N ASP A 469 -14.52 29.06 5.02
CA ASP A 469 -15.64 28.75 4.15
C ASP A 469 -15.20 28.05 2.85
N PHE A 470 -16.12 27.27 2.27
CA PHE A 470 -15.93 26.68 0.94
C PHE A 470 -16.09 27.73 -0.14
N MET A 471 -15.16 27.73 -1.09
CA MET A 471 -15.20 28.57 -2.29
C MET A 471 -15.15 27.69 -3.53
N GLU A 472 -15.87 28.10 -4.58
CA GLU A 472 -15.73 27.49 -5.89
C GLU A 472 -14.41 27.95 -6.52
N HIS A 473 -13.69 27.00 -7.11
CA HIS A 473 -12.39 27.21 -7.71
C HIS A 473 -12.31 26.47 -9.04
N GLN A 474 -11.97 27.18 -10.12
CA GLN A 474 -11.68 26.56 -11.40
C GLN A 474 -10.27 25.96 -11.39
N LEU A 475 -10.17 24.66 -11.69
CA LEU A 475 -8.87 23.99 -11.74
C LEU A 475 -8.01 24.55 -12.87
N GLN A 476 -6.82 25.05 -12.51
CA GLN A 476 -5.84 25.44 -13.51
C GLN A 476 -5.19 24.19 -14.12
N PRO A 477 -5.17 24.05 -15.46
CA PRO A 477 -4.38 23.03 -16.13
C PRO A 477 -2.93 23.06 -15.62
N ASP A 478 -2.31 21.88 -15.51
CA ASP A 478 -0.90 21.71 -15.11
C ASP A 478 -0.54 22.17 -13.68
N SER A 479 -1.51 22.61 -12.87
CA SER A 479 -1.29 22.84 -11.44
C SER A 479 -1.16 21.52 -10.67
N HIS A 480 -0.35 21.52 -9.61
CA HIS A 480 -0.23 20.33 -8.73
C HIS A 480 -1.57 19.93 -8.13
N LEU A 481 -2.44 20.89 -7.80
CA LEU A 481 -3.80 20.61 -7.34
C LEU A 481 -4.65 19.90 -8.42
N SER A 482 -4.57 20.33 -9.67
CA SER A 482 -5.28 19.67 -10.78
C SER A 482 -4.80 18.23 -10.95
N TYR A 483 -3.47 18.00 -10.87
CA TYR A 483 -2.89 16.66 -10.88
C TYR A 483 -3.40 15.80 -9.71
N LEU A 484 -3.42 16.31 -8.48
CA LEU A 484 -3.95 15.58 -7.32
C LEU A 484 -5.46 15.29 -7.45
N CYS A 485 -6.23 16.23 -8.00
CA CYS A 485 -7.65 16.01 -8.29
C CYS A 485 -7.83 14.89 -9.33
N GLN A 486 -7.00 14.84 -10.37
CA GLN A 486 -7.00 13.75 -11.35
C GLN A 486 -6.67 12.41 -10.70
N CYS A 487 -5.70 12.39 -9.78
CA CYS A 487 -5.29 11.19 -9.04
C CYS A 487 -6.43 10.63 -8.17
N GLY A 488 -7.15 11.52 -7.47
CA GLY A 488 -8.20 11.14 -6.51
C GLY A 488 -9.62 11.04 -7.10
N ALA A 489 -9.84 11.45 -8.34
CA ALA A 489 -11.16 11.42 -8.98
C ALA A 489 -11.56 9.99 -9.37
N LEU A 490 -12.79 9.62 -9.03
CA LEU A 490 -13.40 8.35 -9.46
C LEU A 490 -13.99 8.47 -10.87
N ASN A 491 -14.46 9.66 -11.27
CA ASN A 491 -14.84 9.97 -12.64
C ASN A 491 -13.77 10.83 -13.32
N ARG A 492 -12.67 10.19 -13.75
CA ARG A 492 -11.54 10.88 -14.40
C ARG A 492 -11.88 11.46 -15.76
N GLY A 493 -12.82 10.84 -16.48
CA GLY A 493 -13.31 11.35 -17.77
C GLY A 493 -14.05 12.69 -17.65
N GLY A 494 -14.48 13.07 -16.44
CA GLY A 494 -15.10 14.37 -16.18
C GLY A 494 -14.12 15.53 -16.07
N LEU A 495 -12.80 15.30 -16.08
CA LEU A 495 -11.79 16.35 -15.97
C LEU A 495 -11.65 17.09 -17.31
N THR A 496 -12.05 18.35 -17.33
CA THR A 496 -11.97 19.27 -18.48
C THR A 496 -11.24 20.56 -18.07
N PRO A 497 -10.74 21.38 -19.02
CA PRO A 497 -10.12 22.68 -18.71
C PRO A 497 -11.04 23.68 -17.97
N THR A 498 -12.35 23.43 -17.98
CA THR A 498 -13.37 24.26 -17.31
C THR A 498 -13.89 23.64 -16.01
N THR A 499 -13.30 22.54 -15.56
CA THR A 499 -13.76 21.84 -14.36
C THR A 499 -13.59 22.70 -13.12
N THR A 500 -14.67 22.83 -12.35
CA THR A 500 -14.68 23.50 -11.04
C THR A 500 -14.71 22.49 -9.90
N VAL A 501 -14.07 22.88 -8.80
CA VAL A 501 -14.03 22.16 -7.54
C VAL A 501 -14.42 23.12 -6.42
N HIS A 502 -14.96 22.58 -5.32
CA HIS A 502 -15.26 23.35 -4.11
C HIS A 502 -14.18 23.08 -3.08
N ILE A 503 -13.49 24.14 -2.62
CA ILE A 503 -12.34 24.02 -1.73
C ILE A 503 -12.55 24.86 -0.48
N ALA A 504 -12.22 24.31 0.68
CA ALA A 504 -11.97 25.07 1.89
C ALA A 504 -10.55 24.80 2.41
N THR A 505 -9.85 25.83 2.88
CA THR A 505 -8.49 25.73 3.42
C THR A 505 -8.49 26.10 4.90
N HIS A 506 -8.42 25.11 5.77
CA HIS A 506 -8.48 25.28 7.21
C HIS A 506 -7.09 25.35 7.84
N SER A 507 -7.00 25.99 9.01
CA SER A 507 -5.80 25.93 9.85
C SER A 507 -6.06 25.07 11.09
N VAL A 508 -5.14 24.17 11.41
CA VAL A 508 -5.15 23.34 12.61
C VAL A 508 -3.88 23.65 13.40
N VAL A 509 -4.03 24.34 14.54
CA VAL A 509 -2.91 24.93 15.27
C VAL A 509 -2.76 24.27 16.64
N ASP A 510 -1.55 23.85 16.98
CA ASP A 510 -1.20 23.35 18.31
C ASP A 510 -1.21 24.51 19.31
N THR A 511 -2.04 24.40 20.34
CA THR A 511 -2.23 25.46 21.34
C THR A 511 -1.02 25.64 22.26
N ARG A 512 -0.09 24.69 22.30
CA ARG A 512 1.07 24.70 23.20
C ARG A 512 2.31 25.30 22.57
N ASP A 513 2.61 24.95 21.32
CA ASP A 513 3.84 25.37 20.64
C ASP A 513 3.60 26.22 19.37
N GLY A 514 2.35 26.38 18.93
CA GLY A 514 1.99 27.16 17.75
C GLY A 514 2.23 26.43 16.42
N THR A 515 2.61 25.16 16.44
CA THR A 515 2.77 24.35 15.21
C THR A 515 1.46 24.37 14.42
N LYS A 516 1.53 24.79 13.16
CA LYS A 516 0.37 24.91 12.27
C LYS A 516 0.40 23.83 11.19
N TYR A 517 -0.74 23.20 10.98
CA TYR A 517 -1.06 22.37 9.82
C TYR A 517 -2.13 23.07 8.99
N THR A 518 -2.00 23.01 7.67
CA THR A 518 -3.03 23.49 6.74
C THR A 518 -3.80 22.29 6.21
N VAL A 519 -5.12 22.28 6.34
CA VAL A 519 -5.98 21.18 5.87
C VAL A 519 -6.86 21.71 4.75
N GLN A 520 -6.62 21.27 3.51
CA GLN A 520 -7.48 21.59 2.38
C GLN A 520 -8.48 20.47 2.13
N VAL A 521 -9.77 20.78 2.12
CA VAL A 521 -10.84 19.84 1.77
C VAL A 521 -11.37 20.23 0.40
N VAL A 522 -11.31 19.30 -0.55
CA VAL A 522 -11.66 19.50 -1.96
C VAL A 522 -12.78 18.55 -2.34
N HIS A 523 -13.87 19.08 -2.89
CA HIS A 523 -15.02 18.31 -3.37
C HIS A 523 -15.34 18.62 -4.82
N SER A 524 -15.76 17.61 -5.57
CA SER A 524 -16.45 17.80 -6.84
C SER A 524 -17.45 16.68 -7.08
N ALA A 525 -18.71 17.06 -7.22
CA ALA A 525 -19.79 16.16 -7.58
C ALA A 525 -19.58 15.53 -8.97
N ALA A 526 -19.11 16.32 -9.94
CA ALA A 526 -18.90 15.87 -11.32
C ALA A 526 -17.78 14.83 -11.44
N LEU A 527 -16.69 15.02 -10.68
CA LEU A 527 -15.54 14.11 -10.65
C LEU A 527 -15.71 12.93 -9.69
N LEU A 528 -16.81 12.89 -8.92
CA LEU A 528 -16.96 11.99 -7.78
C LEU A 528 -15.77 12.09 -6.81
N LEU A 529 -15.28 13.30 -6.60
CA LEU A 529 -14.08 13.61 -5.84
C LEU A 529 -14.45 14.13 -4.45
N SER A 530 -13.85 13.53 -3.43
CA SER A 530 -13.69 14.13 -2.12
C SER A 530 -12.29 13.82 -1.65
N MET A 531 -11.54 14.86 -1.30
CA MET A 531 -10.12 14.78 -1.01
C MET A 531 -9.76 15.72 0.14
N ILE A 532 -8.84 15.27 0.99
CA ILE A 532 -8.32 15.98 2.15
C ILE A 532 -6.80 16.01 1.99
N LEU A 533 -6.23 17.20 1.89
CA LEU A 533 -4.78 17.42 1.80
C LEU A 533 -4.30 18.03 3.11
N VAL A 534 -3.30 17.43 3.73
CA VAL A 534 -2.72 17.91 4.99
C VAL A 534 -1.30 18.36 4.74
N TYR A 535 -1.09 19.66 4.85
CA TYR A 535 0.19 20.32 4.69
C TYR A 535 0.79 20.65 6.05
N GLY A 536 2.11 20.44 6.17
CA GLY A 536 2.90 20.86 7.32
C GLY A 536 3.40 22.30 7.19
N ASN A 537 4.57 22.55 7.79
CA ASN A 537 5.28 23.82 7.62
C ASN A 537 5.63 24.06 6.14
N GLU A 538 5.75 25.33 5.75
CA GLU A 538 6.16 25.74 4.38
C GLU A 538 5.32 25.14 3.24
N GLN A 539 4.05 24.79 3.50
CA GLN A 539 3.15 24.18 2.51
C GLN A 539 3.64 22.83 1.95
N ARG A 540 4.43 22.09 2.73
CA ARG A 540 4.90 20.74 2.37
C ARG A 540 3.76 19.74 2.56
N LEU A 541 3.39 19.00 1.51
CA LEU A 541 2.31 18.00 1.56
C LEU A 541 2.79 16.77 2.35
N LEU A 542 2.14 16.46 3.47
CA LEU A 542 2.53 15.34 4.35
C LEU A 542 1.63 14.12 4.17
N ALA A 543 0.33 14.34 4.02
CA ALA A 543 -0.66 13.28 3.85
C ALA A 543 -1.79 13.74 2.93
N MET A 544 -2.37 12.79 2.22
CA MET A 544 -3.58 12.96 1.41
C MET A 544 -4.57 11.87 1.78
N ALA A 545 -5.85 12.20 1.85
CA ALA A 545 -6.91 11.22 1.83
C ALA A 545 -7.84 11.50 0.66
N HIS A 546 -8.22 10.49 -0.12
CA HIS A 546 -9.20 10.66 -1.19
C HIS A 546 -10.13 9.45 -1.29
N LEU A 547 -11.30 9.66 -1.90
CA LEU A 547 -12.23 8.58 -2.16
C LEU A 547 -11.62 7.49 -3.05
N ILE A 548 -11.93 6.24 -2.72
CA ILE A 548 -11.63 5.06 -3.53
C ILE A 548 -12.92 4.29 -3.82
N GLY A 549 -12.99 3.71 -5.01
CA GLY A 549 -14.16 3.01 -5.52
C GLY A 549 -13.93 1.51 -5.73
N ALA A 550 -14.83 0.92 -6.52
CA ALA A 550 -14.80 -0.50 -6.84
C ALA A 550 -13.59 -0.89 -7.71
N ASP A 551 -12.91 0.06 -8.35
CA ASP A 551 -11.65 -0.16 -9.05
C ASP A 551 -10.54 -0.66 -8.09
N SER A 552 -10.50 -0.11 -6.87
CA SER A 552 -9.45 -0.37 -5.88
C SER A 552 -9.83 -1.43 -4.84
N LEU A 553 -11.12 -1.54 -4.49
CA LEU A 553 -11.59 -2.47 -3.45
C LEU A 553 -12.45 -3.60 -4.03
N PRO A 554 -12.25 -4.84 -3.57
CA PRO A 554 -13.14 -5.96 -3.91
C PRO A 554 -14.48 -5.84 -3.17
N SER A 555 -15.45 -6.67 -3.56
CA SER A 555 -16.66 -6.92 -2.78
C SER A 555 -16.44 -8.05 -1.76
N ARG A 556 -17.28 -8.10 -0.71
CA ARG A 556 -17.16 -9.08 0.37
C ARG A 556 -17.24 -10.53 -0.13
N ASP A 557 -18.03 -10.78 -1.15
CA ASP A 557 -18.19 -12.10 -1.77
C ASP A 557 -16.95 -12.57 -2.52
N GLN A 558 -16.02 -11.68 -2.90
CA GLN A 558 -14.74 -12.04 -3.53
C GLN A 558 -13.66 -12.45 -2.51
N LEU A 559 -13.94 -12.33 -1.22
CA LEU A 559 -12.96 -12.51 -0.15
C LEU A 559 -13.25 -13.77 0.70
N ASP A 560 -12.23 -14.24 1.41
CA ASP A 560 -12.35 -15.33 2.37
C ASP A 560 -13.23 -14.91 3.57
N SER A 561 -14.09 -15.82 4.04
CA SER A 561 -15.09 -15.52 5.09
C SER A 561 -14.49 -15.13 6.45
N ASN A 562 -13.24 -15.51 6.70
CA ASN A 562 -12.62 -15.44 8.02
C ASN A 562 -11.67 -14.24 8.20
N LEU A 563 -11.48 -13.40 7.17
CA LEU A 563 -10.48 -12.33 7.21
C LEU A 563 -11.12 -10.98 7.53
N GLN A 564 -11.23 -10.68 8.83
CA GLN A 564 -11.82 -9.43 9.35
C GLN A 564 -11.06 -8.15 8.94
N PHE A 565 -9.82 -8.28 8.45
CA PHE A 565 -8.91 -7.15 8.16
C PHE A 565 -8.82 -6.81 6.66
N LEU A 566 -9.64 -7.42 5.80
CA LEU A 566 -9.67 -7.10 4.37
C LEU A 566 -10.69 -5.99 4.08
N PRO A 567 -10.25 -4.79 3.67
CA PRO A 567 -11.18 -3.74 3.27
C PRO A 567 -11.94 -4.16 2.01
N HIS A 568 -13.24 -3.88 1.98
CA HIS A 568 -14.12 -4.20 0.86
C HIS A 568 -15.20 -3.12 0.71
N LEU A 569 -15.76 -3.01 -0.49
CA LEU A 569 -16.85 -2.09 -0.79
C LEU A 569 -17.97 -2.89 -1.49
N SER A 570 -19.13 -3.00 -0.82
CA SER A 570 -20.17 -3.96 -1.21
C SER A 570 -21.56 -3.34 -1.38
N ASN A 571 -21.81 -2.16 -0.79
CA ASN A 571 -23.10 -1.50 -0.87
C ASN A 571 -22.97 -0.09 -1.44
N ALA A 572 -23.92 0.33 -2.28
CA ALA A 572 -23.88 1.65 -2.95
C ALA A 572 -23.98 2.86 -2.01
N ASP A 573 -24.40 2.64 -0.76
CA ASP A 573 -24.42 3.65 0.31
C ASP A 573 -23.12 3.70 1.12
N GLU A 574 -22.15 2.82 0.84
CA GLU A 574 -20.82 2.85 1.46
C GLU A 574 -19.91 3.84 0.73
N ARG A 575 -19.06 4.52 1.49
CA ARG A 575 -17.98 5.38 0.96
C ARG A 575 -16.67 4.98 1.62
N ALA A 576 -15.59 4.96 0.87
CA ALA A 576 -14.27 4.63 1.40
C ALA A 576 -13.24 5.69 1.02
N PHE A 577 -12.42 6.09 1.99
CA PHE A 577 -11.20 6.86 1.77
C PHE A 577 -10.00 5.96 1.90
N VAL A 578 -8.99 6.15 1.05
CA VAL A 578 -7.61 5.77 1.36
C VAL A 578 -6.90 6.99 1.94
N ILE A 579 -6.09 6.79 2.97
CA ILE A 579 -5.15 7.78 3.50
C ILE A 579 -3.77 7.33 3.04
N VAL A 580 -3.05 8.21 2.35
CA VAL A 580 -1.72 7.97 1.78
C VAL A 580 -0.73 9.02 2.27
N ASN A 581 0.53 8.60 2.42
CA ASN A 581 1.66 9.46 2.70
C ASN A 581 2.85 9.07 1.80
N ARG A 582 4.04 9.61 2.05
CA ARG A 582 5.25 9.29 1.28
C ARG A 582 5.58 7.79 1.21
N ASP A 583 5.27 7.04 2.26
CA ASP A 583 5.66 5.64 2.40
C ASP A 583 4.64 4.66 1.82
N GLY A 584 3.43 5.12 1.49
CA GLY A 584 2.39 4.27 0.90
C GLY A 584 0.99 4.54 1.46
N ASP A 585 0.14 3.52 1.39
CA ASP A 585 -1.18 3.56 2.03
C ASP A 585 -1.06 3.40 3.55
N TYR A 586 -1.53 4.40 4.29
CA TYR A 586 -1.54 4.43 5.75
C TYR A 586 -2.77 3.70 6.33
N ALA A 587 -3.96 4.04 5.83
CA ALA A 587 -5.22 3.49 6.32
C ALA A 587 -6.33 3.53 5.25
N ILE A 588 -7.36 2.72 5.43
CA ILE A 588 -8.63 2.83 4.69
C ILE A 588 -9.75 3.12 5.69
N MET A 589 -10.56 4.14 5.41
CA MET A 589 -11.71 4.52 6.23
C MET A 589 -12.99 4.28 5.43
N LYS A 590 -13.80 3.30 5.83
CA LYS A 590 -15.06 2.98 5.17
C LYS A 590 -16.24 3.40 6.04
N GLY A 591 -17.12 4.25 5.54
CA GLY A 591 -18.32 4.73 6.21
C GLY A 591 -19.61 4.17 5.61
N ARG A 592 -20.62 3.93 6.44
CA ARG A 592 -22.00 3.64 6.03
C ARG A 592 -22.99 4.26 7.01
N TRP A 593 -24.10 4.78 6.52
CA TRP A 593 -25.17 5.28 7.39
C TRP A 593 -26.16 4.18 7.78
N THR A 594 -26.62 4.17 9.04
CA THR A 594 -27.62 3.20 9.52
C THR A 594 -28.63 3.84 10.45
N GLY A 595 -29.81 3.22 10.60
CA GLY A 595 -30.82 3.62 11.58
C GLY A 595 -31.57 4.93 11.27
N PHE A 596 -31.43 5.49 10.07
CA PHE A 596 -32.23 6.63 9.64
C PHE A 596 -33.68 6.20 9.37
N SER A 597 -34.64 6.94 9.91
CA SER A 597 -36.05 6.77 9.58
C SER A 597 -36.76 8.12 9.58
N ARG A 598 -37.63 8.33 8.58
CA ARG A 598 -38.46 9.54 8.52
C ARG A 598 -39.61 9.42 9.51
N LYS A 599 -40.04 10.55 10.08
CA LYS A 599 -41.26 10.63 10.89
C LYS A 599 -42.44 10.16 10.05
N GLN A 600 -43.17 9.17 10.52
CA GLN A 600 -44.37 8.68 9.83
C GLN A 600 -45.57 9.49 10.32
N PRO A 601 -46.33 10.14 9.41
CA PRO A 601 -47.57 10.80 9.79
C PRO A 601 -48.53 9.74 10.35
N ALA A 602 -49.31 10.13 11.36
CA ALA A 602 -50.33 9.26 11.92
C ALA A 602 -51.65 9.41 11.15
N ASP A 603 -52.38 8.31 11.05
CA ASP A 603 -53.80 8.34 10.69
C ASP A 603 -54.62 9.08 11.75
N LYS A 604 -55.81 9.59 11.39
CA LYS A 604 -56.69 10.33 12.31
C LYS A 604 -56.90 9.54 13.61
N GLY A 605 -56.45 10.10 14.73
CA GLY A 605 -56.60 9.53 16.07
C GLY A 605 -55.37 8.79 16.63
N GLN A 606 -54.30 8.61 15.86
CA GLN A 606 -53.05 7.98 16.35
C GLN A 606 -51.92 9.02 16.57
N LYS A 607 -50.93 8.67 17.40
CA LYS A 607 -49.70 9.48 17.58
C LYS A 607 -48.70 9.16 16.47
N ALA A 608 -48.15 10.20 15.84
CA ALA A 608 -47.13 10.05 14.80
C ALA A 608 -45.90 9.31 15.34
N ARG A 609 -45.36 8.37 14.57
CA ARG A 609 -44.11 7.68 14.95
C ARG A 609 -42.94 8.64 14.75
N PRO A 610 -42.13 8.92 15.79
CA PRO A 610 -40.98 9.81 15.66
C PRO A 610 -39.97 9.22 14.67
N GLY A 611 -39.34 10.08 13.87
CA GLY A 611 -38.21 9.67 13.03
C GLY A 611 -36.94 9.47 13.86
N SER A 612 -35.94 8.84 13.25
CA SER A 612 -34.60 8.69 13.82
C SER A 612 -33.57 9.32 12.87
N PRO A 613 -32.65 10.16 13.37
CA PRO A 613 -31.56 10.68 12.55
C PRO A 613 -30.61 9.57 12.07
N GLY A 614 -30.55 8.43 12.76
CA GLY A 614 -29.54 7.41 12.50
C GLY A 614 -28.13 7.87 12.87
N ARG A 615 -27.14 7.12 12.39
CA ARG A 615 -25.73 7.29 12.74
C ARG A 615 -24.81 6.75 11.64
N LEU A 616 -23.58 7.23 11.64
CA LEU A 616 -22.50 6.73 10.82
C LEU A 616 -21.81 5.55 11.52
N LEU A 617 -21.64 4.45 10.80
CA LEU A 617 -20.70 3.39 11.15
C LEU A 617 -19.44 3.57 10.32
N VAL A 618 -18.28 3.50 10.96
CA VAL A 618 -16.96 3.57 10.30
C VAL A 618 -16.14 2.34 10.64
N ASP A 619 -15.67 1.64 9.62
CA ASP A 619 -14.61 0.65 9.72
C ASP A 619 -13.29 1.32 9.32
N ALA A 620 -12.36 1.44 10.26
CA ALA A 620 -11.04 2.05 10.07
C ALA A 620 -9.96 0.96 10.03
N PHE A 621 -9.47 0.65 8.83
CA PHE A 621 -8.45 -0.34 8.58
C PHE A 621 -7.07 0.30 8.69
N ASN A 622 -6.29 -0.07 9.71
CA ASN A 622 -4.89 0.30 9.82
C ASN A 622 -4.05 -0.69 9.00
N LEU A 623 -3.53 -0.23 7.87
CA LEU A 623 -2.82 -1.10 6.93
C LEU A 623 -1.41 -1.46 7.41
N LEU A 624 -0.83 -0.69 8.33
CA LEU A 624 0.49 -0.95 8.90
C LEU A 624 0.44 -2.01 10.01
N LYS A 625 -0.63 -1.97 10.83
CA LYS A 625 -0.85 -2.89 11.97
C LYS A 625 -1.73 -4.08 11.62
N ASN A 626 -2.36 -4.09 10.43
CA ASN A 626 -3.36 -5.07 10.00
C ASN A 626 -4.52 -5.21 11.00
N THR A 627 -4.99 -4.08 11.55
CA THR A 627 -6.10 -4.04 12.50
C THR A 627 -7.28 -3.26 11.93
N VAL A 628 -8.48 -3.54 12.44
CA VAL A 628 -9.69 -2.76 12.13
C VAL A 628 -10.30 -2.20 13.42
N GLN A 629 -10.56 -0.90 13.43
CA GLN A 629 -11.29 -0.23 14.50
C GLN A 629 -12.70 0.10 13.99
N LYS A 630 -13.72 -0.29 14.75
CA LYS A 630 -15.11 0.04 14.45
C LYS A 630 -15.55 1.24 15.29
N ILE A 631 -16.12 2.24 14.65
CA ILE A 631 -16.53 3.50 15.27
C ILE A 631 -17.99 3.77 14.91
N GLU A 632 -18.77 4.19 15.88
CA GLU A 632 -20.16 4.61 15.70
C GLU A 632 -20.29 6.10 16.08
N VAL A 633 -20.74 6.95 15.16
CA VAL A 633 -20.87 8.40 15.37
C VAL A 633 -22.23 8.93 14.88
N PRO A 634 -23.07 9.50 15.76
CA PRO A 634 -22.90 9.53 17.21
C PRO A 634 -22.97 8.13 17.82
N SER A 635 -22.32 7.95 18.97
CA SER A 635 -22.42 6.75 19.82
C SER A 635 -23.87 6.44 20.24
N PRO A 636 -24.15 5.23 20.78
CA PRO A 636 -25.47 4.89 21.31
C PRO A 636 -25.99 5.87 22.36
N GLU A 637 -25.09 6.51 23.13
CA GLU A 637 -25.41 7.55 24.12
C GLU A 637 -25.64 8.95 23.51
N GLY A 638 -25.54 9.08 22.18
CA GLY A 638 -25.70 10.34 21.45
C GLY A 638 -24.45 11.23 21.44
N SER A 639 -23.32 10.78 22.01
CA SER A 639 -22.07 11.54 21.98
C SER A 639 -21.48 11.56 20.57
N THR A 640 -21.04 12.74 20.13
CA THR A 640 -20.33 12.96 18.85
C THR A 640 -18.81 12.89 18.99
N VAL A 641 -18.31 12.49 20.16
CA VAL A 641 -16.88 12.19 20.38
C VAL A 641 -16.55 10.87 19.72
N PHE A 642 -15.42 10.82 19.04
CA PHE A 642 -14.87 9.59 18.50
C PHE A 642 -13.36 9.56 18.68
N VAL A 643 -12.82 8.35 18.82
CA VAL A 643 -11.39 8.08 18.85
C VAL A 643 -11.07 7.26 17.62
N ILE A 644 -10.10 7.69 16.83
CA ILE A 644 -9.64 7.01 15.63
C ILE A 644 -8.11 6.90 15.70
N GLY A 645 -7.61 5.67 15.76
CA GLY A 645 -6.18 5.44 16.00
C GLY A 645 -5.71 6.13 17.27
N ASP A 646 -4.75 7.04 17.14
CA ASP A 646 -4.16 7.81 18.23
C ASP A 646 -4.74 9.24 18.32
N ALA A 647 -5.85 9.52 17.62
CA ALA A 647 -6.53 10.80 17.63
C ALA A 647 -7.92 10.73 18.25
N GLN A 648 -8.33 11.83 18.89
CA GLN A 648 -9.67 12.03 19.42
C GLN A 648 -10.23 13.37 18.95
N ALA A 649 -11.48 13.36 18.50
CA ALA A 649 -12.19 14.56 18.08
C ALA A 649 -13.67 14.48 18.43
N ARG A 650 -14.36 15.60 18.30
CA ARG A 650 -15.82 15.72 18.46
C ARG A 650 -16.39 16.44 17.27
N LEU A 651 -17.43 15.92 16.60
CA LEU A 651 -18.04 16.61 15.44
C LEU A 651 -18.49 18.04 15.79
N GLN A 652 -19.05 18.22 16.99
CA GLN A 652 -19.49 19.52 17.53
C GLN A 652 -18.36 20.43 18.01
N GLY A 653 -17.13 19.92 18.11
CA GLY A 653 -15.99 20.63 18.68
C GLY A 653 -15.05 21.20 17.62
N LYS A 654 -14.10 22.03 18.09
CA LYS A 654 -12.94 22.50 17.32
C LYS A 654 -11.62 21.90 17.80
N ARG A 655 -11.63 21.13 18.90
CA ARG A 655 -10.44 20.54 19.51
C ARG A 655 -10.21 19.13 18.95
N ILE A 656 -8.97 18.87 18.54
CA ILE A 656 -8.48 17.57 18.08
C ILE A 656 -7.26 17.23 18.90
N GLU A 657 -7.30 16.09 19.60
CA GLU A 657 -6.15 15.59 20.36
C GLU A 657 -5.43 14.53 19.53
N VAL A 658 -4.11 14.62 19.41
CA VAL A 658 -3.30 13.68 18.61
C VAL A 658 -2.12 13.17 19.42
N ARG A 659 -2.07 11.85 19.63
CA ARG A 659 -1.03 11.18 20.42
C ARG A 659 -0.05 10.38 19.55
N SER A 660 0.41 10.97 18.45
CA SER A 660 1.24 10.29 17.46
C SER A 660 2.22 11.23 16.78
N THR A 661 3.38 10.69 16.38
CA THR A 661 4.31 11.38 15.48
C THR A 661 3.77 11.53 14.07
N ASN A 662 2.83 10.66 13.65
CA ASN A 662 2.16 10.72 12.35
C ASN A 662 0.98 11.70 12.41
N THR A 663 1.26 12.94 12.79
CA THR A 663 0.22 13.93 13.12
C THR A 663 -0.64 14.25 11.91
N ALA A 664 -0.05 14.33 10.71
CA ALA A 664 -0.79 14.67 9.49
C ALA A 664 -1.81 13.58 9.11
N GLU A 665 -1.42 12.31 9.21
CA GLU A 665 -2.28 11.15 8.93
C GLU A 665 -3.41 11.02 9.96
N GLN A 666 -3.14 11.36 11.21
CA GLN A 666 -4.15 11.41 12.27
C GLN A 666 -5.14 12.55 12.07
N ILE A 667 -4.69 13.75 11.63
CA ILE A 667 -5.57 14.84 11.22
C ILE A 667 -6.43 14.39 10.02
N ALA A 668 -5.82 13.78 9.00
CA ALA A 668 -6.54 13.26 7.84
C ALA A 668 -7.60 12.22 8.26
N SER A 669 -7.28 11.35 9.22
CA SER A 669 -8.21 10.34 9.77
C SER A 669 -9.44 10.99 10.43
N VAL A 670 -9.23 12.05 11.22
CA VAL A 670 -10.33 12.81 11.84
C VAL A 670 -11.21 13.48 10.79
N PHE A 671 -10.60 14.13 9.79
CA PHE A 671 -11.32 14.73 8.67
C PHE A 671 -12.05 13.68 7.82
N CYS A 672 -11.49 12.48 7.64
CA CYS A 672 -12.17 11.37 6.94
C CYS A 672 -13.46 10.96 7.65
N VAL A 673 -13.43 10.74 8.98
CA VAL A 673 -14.64 10.39 9.75
C VAL A 673 -15.69 11.49 9.61
N ALA A 674 -15.30 12.75 9.75
CA ALA A 674 -16.22 13.87 9.61
C ALA A 674 -16.74 14.02 8.18
N THR A 675 -15.92 13.79 7.15
CA THR A 675 -16.32 13.86 5.74
C THR A 675 -17.24 12.70 5.38
N LEU A 676 -16.96 11.47 5.84
CA LEU A 676 -17.85 10.32 5.71
C LEU A 676 -19.20 10.57 6.39
N PHE A 677 -19.21 11.26 7.54
CA PHE A 677 -20.45 11.69 8.18
C PHE A 677 -21.25 12.60 7.25
N VAL A 678 -20.61 13.54 6.54
CA VAL A 678 -21.31 14.41 5.59
C VAL A 678 -21.75 13.63 4.33
N LEU A 679 -20.89 12.81 3.74
CA LEU A 679 -21.15 12.11 2.48
C LEU A 679 -22.22 11.01 2.59
N CYS A 680 -22.23 10.27 3.70
CA CYS A 680 -23.14 9.14 3.91
C CYS A 680 -24.49 9.57 4.49
N ASN A 681 -24.59 10.77 5.08
CA ASN A 681 -25.81 11.21 5.76
C ASN A 681 -26.97 11.40 4.76
N PRO A 682 -28.09 10.69 4.95
CA PRO A 682 -29.24 10.73 4.04
C PRO A 682 -30.12 11.98 4.20
N ASP A 683 -29.87 12.82 5.20
CA ASP A 683 -30.70 13.98 5.51
C ASP A 683 -30.72 15.02 4.37
N LYS A 684 -31.81 15.81 4.29
CA LYS A 684 -31.90 16.95 3.37
C LYS A 684 -30.92 18.01 3.84
N ILE A 685 -29.89 18.27 3.04
CA ILE A 685 -29.12 19.52 3.09
C ILE A 685 -30.14 20.64 3.15
N ARG A 686 -30.25 21.27 4.31
CA ARG A 686 -31.16 22.36 4.54
C ARG A 686 -30.34 23.45 5.21
N SER A 687 -30.41 24.62 4.59
CA SER A 687 -29.87 25.91 5.04
C SER A 687 -29.97 26.09 6.56
N ARG A 688 -29.15 27.00 7.11
CA ARG A 688 -29.18 27.47 8.51
C ARG A 688 -30.59 27.74 9.08
N ASN A 689 -31.58 27.97 8.21
CA ASN A 689 -32.93 28.40 8.56
C ASN A 689 -33.98 27.27 8.64
N ASP A 690 -33.62 26.00 8.43
CA ASP A 690 -34.60 24.91 8.41
C ASP A 690 -34.71 24.16 9.73
N THR A 691 -35.93 24.15 10.29
CA THR A 691 -36.25 23.62 11.62
C THR A 691 -36.98 22.28 11.60
N THR A 692 -37.00 21.57 10.46
CA THR A 692 -37.71 20.28 10.32
C THR A 692 -36.99 19.06 10.94
N ALA A 693 -36.64 19.19 12.22
CA ALA A 693 -36.61 18.25 13.35
C ALA A 693 -36.46 16.71 13.18
N ILE A 694 -35.71 16.19 12.20
CA ILE A 694 -35.28 14.76 12.21
C ILE A 694 -33.75 14.64 12.20
N GLY A 695 -33.05 15.53 11.49
CA GLY A 695 -31.59 15.50 11.36
C GLY A 695 -30.83 15.93 12.60
N HIS A 696 -29.60 15.41 12.73
CA HIS A 696 -28.59 16.01 13.58
C HIS A 696 -28.46 17.51 13.25
N GLN A 697 -28.23 18.38 14.25
CA GLN A 697 -27.97 19.81 14.01
C GLN A 697 -26.57 20.07 13.41
N ALA A 698 -26.14 19.24 12.45
CA ALA A 698 -24.81 19.21 11.85
C ALA A 698 -24.46 20.51 11.10
N HIS A 699 -25.44 21.29 10.67
CA HIS A 699 -25.23 22.65 10.14
C HIS A 699 -24.66 23.63 11.18
N LYS A 700 -24.62 23.26 12.47
CA LYS A 700 -24.01 24.06 13.55
C LYS A 700 -22.67 23.49 14.03
N TRP A 701 -22.28 22.32 13.53
CA TRP A 701 -21.14 21.59 14.06
C TRP A 701 -19.87 21.99 13.28
N PRO A 702 -18.85 22.58 13.93
CA PRO A 702 -17.70 23.15 13.24
C PRO A 702 -16.96 22.15 12.35
N LEU A 703 -16.78 20.91 12.79
CA LEU A 703 -16.02 19.91 12.04
C LEU A 703 -16.78 19.39 10.81
N THR A 704 -18.12 19.29 10.88
CA THR A 704 -18.92 18.91 9.70
C THR A 704 -19.02 20.04 8.70
N LEU A 705 -19.10 21.30 9.15
CA LEU A 705 -19.04 22.47 8.26
C LEU A 705 -17.69 22.55 7.54
N ALA A 706 -16.58 22.33 8.26
CA ALA A 706 -15.25 22.23 7.66
C ALA A 706 -15.14 21.09 6.63
N CYS A 707 -15.96 20.04 6.75
CA CYS A 707 -15.97 18.95 5.78
C CYS A 707 -17.00 19.14 4.64
N GLY A 708 -17.61 20.33 4.52
CA GLY A 708 -18.51 20.67 3.39
C GLY A 708 -19.97 20.35 3.64
N TYR A 709 -20.40 20.19 4.90
CA TYR A 709 -21.84 20.08 5.19
C TYR A 709 -22.58 21.34 4.75
N GLY A 710 -23.49 21.19 3.79
CA GLY A 710 -24.20 22.32 3.17
C GLY A 710 -23.68 22.73 1.79
N SER A 711 -22.52 22.20 1.35
CA SER A 711 -21.89 22.51 0.06
C SER A 711 -22.28 21.50 -1.02
N GLN A 712 -21.91 21.78 -2.28
CA GLN A 712 -22.05 20.82 -3.38
C GLN A 712 -20.99 19.72 -3.28
N ILE A 713 -21.39 18.53 -2.83
CA ILE A 713 -20.50 17.40 -2.53
C ILE A 713 -21.02 16.09 -3.16
N PRO A 714 -20.15 15.07 -3.39
CA PRO A 714 -20.55 13.77 -3.91
C PRO A 714 -21.24 12.86 -2.86
N SER A 715 -22.25 13.39 -2.16
CA SER A 715 -23.01 12.65 -1.15
C SER A 715 -23.86 11.54 -1.77
N ASN A 716 -24.15 10.48 -1.00
CA ASN A 716 -25.05 9.38 -1.41
C ASN A 716 -26.37 9.92 -1.96
N ARG A 717 -26.89 10.95 -1.29
CA ARG A 717 -28.13 11.59 -1.64
C ARG A 717 -28.06 12.33 -2.98
N MET A 718 -26.97 13.06 -3.26
CA MET A 718 -26.79 13.76 -4.54
C MET A 718 -26.83 12.75 -5.71
N LEU A 719 -26.15 11.61 -5.53
CA LEU A 719 -26.16 10.53 -6.51
C LEU A 719 -27.55 9.93 -6.70
N GLN A 720 -28.30 9.72 -5.62
CA GLN A 720 -29.70 9.24 -5.70
C GLN A 720 -30.66 10.25 -6.35
N SER A 721 -30.53 11.55 -6.07
CA SER A 721 -31.45 12.56 -6.64
C SER A 721 -31.34 12.69 -8.15
N ARG A 722 -30.12 12.57 -8.69
CA ARG A 722 -29.86 12.65 -10.13
C ARG A 722 -30.38 11.42 -10.89
N GLU A 723 -30.68 10.30 -10.22
CA GLU A 723 -31.34 9.12 -10.84
C GLU A 723 -32.80 9.44 -11.18
N THR A 724 -33.46 10.21 -10.32
CA THR A 724 -34.87 10.62 -10.50
C THR A 724 -35.09 11.65 -11.59
N GLU A 725 -34.05 12.37 -12.02
CA GLU A 725 -34.14 13.46 -13.03
C GLU A 725 -33.79 13.00 -14.46
N GLY A 726 -33.56 11.71 -14.70
CA GLY A 726 -33.37 11.16 -16.04
C GLY A 726 -32.03 11.50 -16.72
N LEU A 727 -31.05 12.06 -15.99
CA LEU A 727 -29.67 12.14 -16.44
C LEU A 727 -29.01 10.76 -16.33
N GLU A 728 -28.47 10.21 -17.42
CA GLU A 728 -27.82 8.90 -17.46
C GLU A 728 -26.65 8.82 -16.44
N LEU A 729 -26.92 8.21 -15.29
CA LEU A 729 -25.97 7.99 -14.19
C LEU A 729 -25.30 6.61 -14.21
N THR A 730 -25.55 5.82 -15.26
CA THR A 730 -24.96 4.50 -15.49
C THR A 730 -23.44 4.47 -15.28
N PRO A 731 -22.64 5.49 -15.67
CA PRO A 731 -21.21 5.54 -15.37
C PRO A 731 -20.86 5.89 -13.90
N LEU A 732 -21.57 6.87 -13.30
CA LEU A 732 -21.25 7.43 -11.97
C LEU A 732 -21.55 6.46 -10.82
N MET A 733 -22.65 5.70 -10.91
CA MET A 733 -23.03 4.67 -9.93
C MET A 733 -22.22 3.38 -10.11
N ALA A 734 -21.83 3.05 -11.35
CA ALA A 734 -21.01 1.89 -11.67
C ALA A 734 -19.60 1.98 -11.06
N ALA A 735 -18.99 3.17 -11.03
CA ALA A 735 -17.70 3.42 -10.38
C ALA A 735 -17.73 3.18 -8.85
N MET A 736 -18.91 3.30 -8.23
CA MET A 736 -19.06 3.22 -6.77
C MET A 736 -19.42 1.81 -6.30
N CYS A 737 -20.40 1.13 -6.91
CA CYS A 737 -20.90 -0.17 -6.39
C CYS A 737 -21.80 -1.00 -7.33
N GLY A 738 -21.85 -0.76 -8.64
CA GLY A 738 -22.75 -1.49 -9.54
C GLY A 738 -22.37 -2.98 -9.80
N PRO A 739 -23.31 -3.94 -9.75
CA PRO A 739 -23.10 -5.34 -10.17
C PRO A 739 -23.32 -5.59 -11.68
N SER A 740 -23.78 -4.59 -12.44
CA SER A 740 -24.06 -4.65 -13.88
C SER A 740 -23.10 -3.77 -14.68
N ALA A 741 -21.80 -4.02 -14.54
CA ALA A 741 -20.74 -3.26 -15.19
C ALA A 741 -20.69 -3.53 -16.69
N VAL A 742 -21.52 -2.82 -17.45
CA VAL A 742 -21.35 -2.69 -18.90
C VAL A 742 -21.30 -1.18 -19.20
N ASP A 743 -20.18 -0.79 -19.83
CA ASP A 743 -20.07 0.35 -20.75
C ASP A 743 -19.52 1.74 -20.38
N ALA A 744 -19.23 2.15 -19.13
CA ALA A 744 -18.85 3.58 -18.98
C ALA A 744 -17.74 4.03 -18.02
N ALA A 745 -17.15 3.18 -17.16
CA ALA A 745 -16.22 3.69 -16.13
C ALA A 745 -14.72 3.61 -16.48
N ALA A 746 -14.31 2.90 -17.54
CA ALA A 746 -12.89 2.76 -17.91
C ALA A 746 -12.48 3.56 -19.16
N CYS A 747 -13.43 4.19 -19.84
CA CYS A 747 -13.16 5.05 -20.99
C CYS A 747 -13.27 6.50 -20.54
N GLY A 748 -12.19 7.27 -20.71
CA GLY A 748 -12.39 8.69 -20.99
C GLY A 748 -13.37 8.77 -22.16
N PHE A 749 -14.41 9.60 -22.02
CA PHE A 749 -15.39 9.83 -23.08
C PHE A 749 -14.67 10.07 -24.40
N ASP A 750 -14.84 9.18 -25.37
CA ASP A 750 -14.68 9.47 -26.78
C ASP A 750 -15.95 9.07 -27.50
N ASN A 751 -16.86 10.05 -27.56
CA ASN A 751 -17.80 10.19 -28.65
C ASN A 751 -17.00 10.43 -29.93
N TRP A 752 -16.62 9.37 -30.64
CA TRP A 752 -16.28 9.47 -32.07
C TRP A 752 -17.07 8.43 -32.84
N HIS A 753 -17.82 8.92 -33.83
CA HIS A 753 -18.35 8.14 -34.93
C HIS A 753 -17.31 7.12 -35.41
N CYS A 754 -17.52 5.84 -35.12
CA CYS A 754 -16.93 4.79 -35.94
C CYS A 754 -17.67 4.84 -37.28
N ASP A 755 -17.08 5.55 -38.25
CA ASP A 755 -17.31 5.23 -39.64
C ASP A 755 -17.07 3.73 -39.81
N CYS A 756 -18.15 3.05 -40.18
CA CYS A 756 -18.17 1.65 -40.51
C CYS A 756 -17.24 1.42 -41.70
N ILE A 757 -15.98 1.04 -41.45
CA ILE A 757 -15.24 0.22 -42.43
C ILE A 757 -15.76 -1.21 -42.26
N LEU A 758 -16.94 -1.43 -42.86
CA LEU A 758 -17.43 -2.75 -43.21
C LEU A 758 -16.42 -3.39 -44.16
N ALA A 759 -15.68 -4.38 -43.67
CA ALA A 759 -15.21 -5.45 -44.53
C ALA A 759 -16.46 -6.19 -45.07
N LYS A 760 -16.97 -5.73 -46.21
CA LYS A 760 -18.00 -6.42 -46.98
C LYS A 760 -17.43 -7.73 -47.51
N SER A 761 -17.91 -8.84 -46.98
CA SER A 761 -18.00 -10.11 -47.68
C SER A 761 -19.47 -10.56 -47.71
N ARG A 762 -20.14 -10.06 -48.76
CA ARG A 762 -21.32 -10.54 -49.50
C ARG A 762 -22.46 -11.24 -48.73
N ARG A 763 -23.57 -10.50 -48.57
CA ARG A 763 -24.89 -10.91 -49.07
C ARG A 763 -25.50 -9.78 -49.89
N ASP A 764 -25.63 -10.07 -51.18
CA ASP A 764 -26.66 -9.68 -52.15
C ASP A 764 -27.11 -8.22 -52.26
N LEU A 765 -26.74 -7.61 -53.39
CA LEU A 765 -27.57 -6.60 -54.05
C LEU A 765 -27.76 -7.01 -55.52
N VAL A 766 -29.03 -7.21 -55.84
CA VAL A 766 -29.62 -7.41 -57.17
C VAL A 766 -29.30 -6.20 -58.05
N PHE A 767 -28.86 -6.45 -59.29
CA PHE A 767 -28.95 -5.49 -60.40
C PHE A 767 -30.13 -5.87 -61.32
N PRO A 768 -30.76 -4.90 -61.99
CA PRO A 768 -31.90 -5.13 -62.86
C PRO A 768 -31.44 -5.57 -64.25
N HIS A 769 -32.23 -6.43 -64.89
CA HIS A 769 -32.23 -6.59 -66.34
C HIS A 769 -33.69 -6.65 -66.80
N GLU A 770 -34.10 -5.63 -67.57
CA GLU A 770 -35.20 -5.73 -68.53
C GLU A 770 -34.83 -6.77 -69.60
N GLU A 771 -35.76 -7.64 -70.00
CA GLU A 771 -36.51 -7.57 -71.26
C GLU A 771 -37.33 -8.87 -71.53
N LYS A 772 -38.52 -8.68 -72.13
CA LYS A 772 -39.44 -9.69 -72.77
C LYS A 772 -40.27 -10.51 -71.77
N LEU A 773 -41.60 -10.41 -71.74
CA LEU A 773 -42.62 -10.23 -72.78
C LEU A 773 -43.86 -9.57 -72.18
#